data_AF-A0A7M5WML1-F1
#
_entry.id   AF-A0A7M5WML1-F1
#
_cell.length_a   1.000
_cell.length_b   1.000
_cell.length_c   1.000
_cell.angle_alpha   90.00
_cell.angle_beta   90.00
_cell.angle_gamma   90.00
#
_symmetry.space_group_name_H-M   'P 1'
#
loop_
_entity.id
_entity.type
_entity.pdbx_description
1 polymer ?
#
loop_
_entity_poly.entity_id
_entity_poly.type
_entity_poly.pdbx_seq_one_letter_code
_entity_poly.pdbx_strand_id
1 'polypeptide(L)'
;MKISYLFHILLILFFAVCNHDCHPQCLDYLPPFEPSSPLQFCVNYRDYGCCDNRLEERIKWDYKYMARDMNSNVSLKILKDILCLQCHPYAAHVFDAESGTDRHSTFQKSHMRFPGLCRDYCYKLFEEQRDVLLKLAINKDFVQFINSTNATEFCDWAQIGDLNYCYPDLDNTTASKESVQIYHKDQLCVEPISGPHFANALVAVHSNDQSHRLFVGEQRGLVFVILPNGTKIEKPFLNITDKIVNSGVPWDERGFLGLVFHPEYKTNGRFFVYYSAPAQGLNRDEFSHSKWYWGTKHRIRISEYTVHPDHPNMADHSSELPLLEIDQPEPNHNGGMLLFGTDGYLYVFVGDGGGSGDQHGIHGNGLLMSTMLGKILRIDVNVEHKKYGIPKDNPFVNFRNVKDEIYALGIRNTWRCSVDLKGNGRMFCGDVGQNRFEEINIIKKGRNYGWRAYEGFSCFDKDLCRRELKNLEFPIIAYPHSVGRSIVGGYVYRGCQNPNMYGKYFFADTMNGKIFSAEENPGTGKWDYREIKIGDEKFCNNGFSSVYHKAILSFGESESGEIYLLSTPNPHPDFEGSVLFRLVDPLRRNDPKQCVTRVIEAKPIKTIKRRAIFEKYQKEKDKVMKSGEGDGKAKCRDSGSFCKHYRPTKRRKKPLLSCLKTKHLSKRYCPVTCNFCPK
;
A
#
# COMPACT_ATOMS: atom_id res chain seq x y z
N MET A 1 1.73 14.84 -61.86
CA MET A 1 1.79 15.51 -60.54
C MET A 1 1.38 14.63 -59.34
N LYS A 2 1.53 13.29 -59.38
CA LYS A 2 1.30 12.43 -58.19
C LYS A 2 2.40 11.41 -57.89
N ILE A 3 3.50 11.40 -58.66
CA ILE A 3 4.62 10.46 -58.48
C ILE A 3 5.83 11.16 -57.79
N SER A 4 5.92 12.49 -57.84
CA SER A 4 7.03 13.24 -57.22
C SER A 4 6.92 13.41 -55.70
N TYR A 5 5.73 13.24 -55.12
CA TYR A 5 5.52 13.40 -53.67
C TYR A 5 5.88 12.14 -52.87
N LEU A 6 5.76 10.94 -53.46
CA LEU A 6 6.17 9.70 -52.79
C LEU A 6 7.69 9.57 -52.69
N PHE A 7 8.44 10.11 -53.66
CA PHE A 7 9.90 10.05 -53.63
C PHE A 7 10.52 10.96 -52.56
N HIS A 8 9.90 12.11 -52.26
CA HIS A 8 10.35 12.98 -51.17
C HIS A 8 9.98 12.43 -49.78
N ILE A 9 8.86 11.72 -49.63
CA ILE A 9 8.52 11.05 -48.35
C ILE A 9 9.43 9.84 -48.09
N LEU A 10 9.81 9.07 -49.13
CA LEU A 10 10.77 7.97 -48.98
C LEU A 10 12.20 8.46 -48.69
N LEU A 11 12.62 9.62 -49.23
CA LEU A 11 13.93 10.20 -48.93
C LEU A 11 14.00 10.83 -47.53
N ILE A 12 12.89 11.35 -46.98
CA ILE A 12 12.84 11.83 -45.60
C ILE A 12 12.84 10.65 -44.60
N LEU A 13 12.31 9.49 -44.98
CA LEU A 13 12.39 8.26 -44.17
C LEU A 13 13.76 7.58 -44.21
N PHE A 14 14.63 7.89 -45.18
CA PHE A 14 16.00 7.36 -45.25
C PHE A 14 17.06 8.29 -44.61
N PHE A 15 16.71 9.54 -44.28
CA PHE A 15 17.58 10.48 -43.56
C PHE A 15 17.16 10.71 -42.09
N ALA A 16 16.18 9.97 -41.57
CA ALA A 16 16.07 9.71 -40.15
C ALA A 16 17.03 8.57 -39.76
N VAL A 17 18.31 8.72 -40.09
CA VAL A 17 19.35 8.12 -39.25
C VAL A 17 19.20 8.88 -37.94
N CYS A 18 18.55 8.26 -36.96
CA CYS A 18 18.69 8.72 -35.59
C CYS A 18 20.19 8.88 -35.37
N ASN A 19 20.66 10.12 -35.20
CA ASN A 19 21.82 10.34 -34.36
C ASN A 19 21.39 9.74 -33.02
N HIS A 20 21.79 8.49 -32.78
CA HIS A 20 21.67 7.84 -31.49
C HIS A 20 22.59 8.60 -30.54
N ASP A 21 22.14 9.75 -30.05
CA ASP A 21 22.58 10.22 -28.75
C ASP A 21 22.01 9.21 -27.75
N CYS A 22 22.72 8.08 -27.60
CA CYS A 22 22.30 6.99 -26.75
C CYS A 22 22.23 7.47 -25.30
N HIS A 23 21.14 7.13 -24.62
CA HIS A 23 20.88 7.54 -23.25
C HIS A 23 21.71 6.69 -22.25
N PRO A 24 22.16 7.27 -21.12
CA PRO A 24 22.78 6.49 -20.05
C PRO A 24 21.84 5.39 -19.55
N GLN A 25 22.25 4.13 -19.62
CA GLN A 25 21.45 2.98 -19.22
C GLN A 25 22.33 1.88 -18.60
N CYS A 26 21.82 1.32 -17.51
CA CYS A 26 22.43 0.22 -16.77
C CYS A 26 21.99 -1.14 -17.32
N LEU A 27 22.70 -2.22 -16.93
CA LEU A 27 22.40 -3.59 -17.37
C LEU A 27 21.04 -4.13 -16.93
N ASP A 28 20.39 -3.47 -15.96
CA ASP A 28 19.01 -3.75 -15.57
C ASP A 28 17.98 -2.89 -16.33
N TYR A 29 18.42 -2.24 -17.40
CA TYR A 29 17.67 -1.33 -18.25
C TYR A 29 17.15 -0.07 -17.54
N LEU A 30 17.63 0.24 -16.34
CA LEU A 30 17.26 1.43 -15.59
C LEU A 30 18.33 2.53 -15.72
N PRO A 31 17.99 3.79 -15.39
CA PRO A 31 18.97 4.87 -15.39
C PRO A 31 20.11 4.66 -14.37
N PRO A 32 21.31 5.21 -14.63
CA PRO A 32 22.36 5.32 -13.63
C PRO A 32 21.96 6.24 -12.47
N PHE A 33 22.55 5.99 -11.31
CA PHE A 33 22.15 6.57 -10.03
C PHE A 33 23.35 6.86 -9.14
N GLU A 34 23.12 7.68 -8.12
CA GLU A 34 24.03 7.83 -6.98
C GLU A 34 23.81 6.68 -5.99
N PRO A 35 24.83 5.87 -5.66
CA PRO A 35 24.70 4.79 -4.70
C PRO A 35 24.36 5.31 -3.31
N SER A 36 23.76 4.46 -2.47
CA SER A 36 23.42 4.83 -1.10
C SER A 36 24.64 5.20 -0.25
N SER A 37 25.82 4.61 -0.55
CA SER A 37 27.11 5.02 0.00
C SER A 37 28.23 4.93 -1.05
N PRO A 38 29.30 5.76 -0.95
CA PRO A 38 30.35 5.81 -1.96
C PRO A 38 31.07 4.47 -2.16
N LEU A 39 31.22 4.05 -3.42
CA LEU A 39 31.92 2.82 -3.80
C LEU A 39 33.42 2.90 -3.46
N GLN A 40 34.00 1.82 -2.94
CA GLN A 40 35.37 1.79 -2.43
C GLN A 40 36.36 1.01 -3.31
N PHE A 41 35.87 0.05 -4.08
CA PHE A 41 36.63 -0.80 -4.98
C PHE A 41 36.61 -0.26 -6.41
N CYS A 42 35.43 0.01 -6.97
CA CYS A 42 35.25 0.58 -8.32
C CYS A 42 35.25 2.11 -8.27
N VAL A 43 36.39 2.69 -7.86
CA VAL A 43 36.54 4.11 -7.52
C VAL A 43 36.22 5.10 -8.66
N ASN A 44 36.32 4.68 -9.92
CA ASN A 44 35.94 5.52 -11.06
C ASN A 44 34.42 5.80 -11.11
N TYR A 45 33.62 4.97 -10.44
CA TYR A 45 32.17 5.07 -10.36
C TYR A 45 31.70 5.32 -8.93
N ARG A 46 32.57 5.94 -8.13
CA ARG A 46 32.41 6.11 -6.67
C ARG A 46 31.06 6.71 -6.29
N ASP A 47 30.65 7.77 -6.97
CA ASP A 47 29.52 8.61 -6.56
C ASP A 47 28.38 8.63 -7.59
N TYR A 48 28.54 7.98 -8.74
CA TYR A 48 27.53 7.90 -9.79
C TYR A 48 27.87 6.79 -10.80
N GLY A 49 26.86 6.00 -11.16
CA GLY A 49 27.00 4.92 -12.13
C GLY A 49 25.88 3.90 -12.02
N CYS A 50 26.19 2.66 -12.37
CA CYS A 50 25.23 1.54 -12.39
C CYS A 50 25.42 0.54 -11.25
N CYS A 51 26.28 0.86 -10.27
CA CYS A 51 26.57 -0.01 -9.15
C CYS A 51 26.09 0.56 -7.82
N ASP A 52 25.53 -0.33 -7.02
CA ASP A 52 25.42 -0.14 -5.58
C ASP A 52 26.50 -0.93 -4.84
N ASN A 53 26.49 -0.85 -3.51
CA ASN A 53 27.51 -1.48 -2.68
C ASN A 53 27.52 -3.03 -2.75
N ARG A 54 26.42 -3.69 -3.11
CA ARG A 54 26.41 -5.16 -3.21
C ARG A 54 26.92 -5.64 -4.55
N LEU A 55 26.54 -4.96 -5.63
CA LEU A 55 27.13 -5.25 -6.94
C LEU A 55 28.64 -5.02 -6.88
N GLU A 56 29.10 -3.96 -6.20
CA GLU A 56 30.52 -3.76 -5.92
C GLU A 56 31.15 -4.93 -5.14
N GLU A 57 30.54 -5.37 -4.02
CA GLU A 57 31.10 -6.48 -3.24
C GLU A 57 31.13 -7.79 -4.05
N ARG A 58 30.18 -8.01 -4.97
CA ARG A 58 30.23 -9.14 -5.91
C ARG A 58 31.40 -9.00 -6.88
N ILE A 59 31.55 -7.83 -7.51
CA ILE A 59 32.68 -7.53 -8.42
C ILE A 59 34.02 -7.74 -7.71
N LYS A 60 34.13 -7.27 -6.46
CA LYS A 60 35.33 -7.45 -5.63
C LYS A 60 35.60 -8.91 -5.28
N TRP A 61 34.55 -9.71 -5.07
CA TRP A 61 34.68 -11.15 -4.85
C TRP A 61 35.16 -11.85 -6.13
N ASP A 62 34.55 -11.56 -7.27
CA ASP A 62 34.94 -12.09 -8.58
C ASP A 62 36.40 -11.75 -8.90
N TYR A 63 36.79 -10.49 -8.68
CA TYR A 63 38.18 -10.04 -8.81
C TYR A 63 39.13 -10.86 -7.94
N LYS A 64 38.85 -10.99 -6.63
CA LYS A 64 39.69 -11.76 -5.70
C LYS A 64 39.80 -13.23 -6.09
N TYR A 65 38.76 -13.80 -6.67
CA TYR A 65 38.75 -15.19 -7.12
C TYR A 65 39.59 -15.35 -8.40
N MET A 66 39.38 -14.49 -9.39
CA MET A 66 40.08 -14.54 -10.69
C MET A 66 41.57 -14.18 -10.58
N ALA A 67 41.91 -13.25 -9.68
CA ALA A 67 43.26 -12.73 -9.49
C ALA A 67 44.24 -13.68 -8.76
N ARG A 68 43.78 -14.78 -8.15
CA ARG A 68 44.59 -15.60 -7.22
C ARG A 68 45.93 -16.09 -7.78
N ASP A 69 45.97 -16.41 -9.07
CA ASP A 69 47.15 -16.98 -9.74
C ASP A 69 47.78 -16.01 -10.74
N MET A 70 47.40 -14.72 -10.69
CA MET A 70 47.92 -13.69 -11.57
C MET A 70 49.06 -12.94 -10.88
N ASN A 71 50.22 -12.87 -11.55
CA ASN A 71 51.44 -12.25 -11.00
C ASN A 71 51.76 -10.87 -11.60
N SER A 72 51.03 -10.47 -12.64
CA SER A 72 51.27 -9.21 -13.36
C SER A 72 50.36 -8.10 -12.83
N ASN A 73 50.97 -7.01 -12.33
CA ASN A 73 50.25 -5.82 -11.88
C ASN A 73 49.42 -5.18 -13.00
N VAL A 74 49.88 -5.28 -14.25
CA VAL A 74 49.16 -4.78 -15.43
C VAL A 74 47.90 -5.59 -15.65
N SER A 75 48.01 -6.92 -15.65
CA SER A 75 46.90 -7.85 -15.85
C SER A 75 45.86 -7.73 -14.72
N LEU A 76 46.33 -7.56 -13.48
CA LEU A 76 45.47 -7.30 -12.31
C LEU A 76 44.70 -5.98 -12.44
N LYS A 77 45.32 -4.93 -12.96
CA LYS A 77 44.64 -3.65 -13.21
C LYS A 77 43.59 -3.78 -14.31
N ILE A 78 43.94 -4.38 -15.44
CA ILE A 78 43.02 -4.59 -16.57
C ILE A 78 41.81 -5.43 -16.12
N LEU A 79 42.03 -6.52 -15.39
CA LEU A 79 40.96 -7.36 -14.86
C LEU A 79 40.01 -6.53 -13.98
N LYS A 80 40.55 -5.71 -13.07
CA LYS A 80 39.74 -4.85 -12.21
C LYS A 80 38.92 -3.86 -13.03
N ASP A 81 39.56 -3.18 -13.98
CA ASP A 81 38.92 -2.15 -14.80
C ASP A 81 37.76 -2.75 -15.63
N ILE A 82 37.98 -3.90 -16.28
CA ILE A 82 36.93 -4.63 -17.04
C ILE A 82 35.77 -5.04 -16.12
N LEU A 83 36.04 -5.62 -14.94
CA LEU A 83 34.98 -6.04 -14.04
C LEU A 83 34.14 -4.85 -13.53
N CYS A 84 34.79 -3.70 -13.30
CA CYS A 84 34.12 -2.47 -12.88
C CYS A 84 33.32 -1.78 -13.99
N LEU A 85 33.44 -2.18 -15.28
CA LEU A 85 32.61 -1.62 -16.36
C LEU A 85 31.11 -1.85 -16.15
N GLN A 86 30.73 -2.85 -15.36
CA GLN A 86 29.33 -3.04 -14.93
C GLN A 86 28.78 -1.83 -14.17
N CYS A 87 29.64 -0.99 -13.59
CA CYS A 87 29.29 0.22 -12.88
C CYS A 87 29.27 1.46 -13.79
N HIS A 88 29.67 1.34 -15.06
CA HIS A 88 29.69 2.45 -16.00
C HIS A 88 28.28 3.00 -16.25
N PRO A 89 28.06 4.33 -16.36
CA PRO A 89 26.73 4.90 -16.63
C PRO A 89 26.06 4.42 -17.92
N TYR A 90 26.85 3.93 -18.86
CA TYR A 90 26.43 3.35 -20.14
C TYR A 90 26.66 1.83 -20.20
N ALA A 91 26.63 1.13 -19.07
CA ALA A 91 26.93 -0.31 -19.03
C ALA A 91 26.09 -1.10 -20.05
N ALA A 92 24.81 -0.77 -20.27
CA ALA A 92 24.00 -1.45 -21.28
C ALA A 92 24.60 -1.37 -22.70
N HIS A 93 25.13 -0.21 -23.09
CA HIS A 93 25.82 -0.01 -24.38
C HIS A 93 27.17 -0.71 -24.42
N VAL A 94 27.97 -0.56 -23.35
CA VAL A 94 29.31 -1.19 -23.25
C VAL A 94 29.23 -2.72 -23.36
N PHE A 95 28.16 -3.34 -22.87
CA PHE A 95 27.95 -4.79 -22.93
C PHE A 95 27.02 -5.23 -24.07
N ASP A 96 26.64 -4.33 -24.98
CA ASP A 96 25.76 -4.62 -26.12
C ASP A 96 24.42 -5.25 -25.72
N ALA A 97 23.88 -4.87 -24.54
CA ALA A 97 22.70 -5.48 -23.93
C ALA A 97 21.37 -5.07 -24.59
N GLU A 98 21.39 -4.05 -25.44
CA GLU A 98 20.21 -3.46 -26.10
C GLU A 98 20.03 -3.95 -27.56
N SER A 99 21.09 -4.50 -28.17
CA SER A 99 21.15 -4.81 -29.61
C SER A 99 20.41 -6.10 -29.96
N GLY A 100 19.09 -6.02 -30.15
CA GLY A 100 18.26 -7.16 -30.58
C GLY A 100 18.43 -7.62 -32.03
N THR A 101 19.42 -7.09 -32.76
CA THR A 101 19.54 -7.24 -34.23
C THR A 101 20.31 -8.48 -34.69
N ASP A 102 21.09 -9.14 -33.83
CA ASP A 102 21.81 -10.37 -34.17
C ASP A 102 21.68 -11.44 -33.07
N ARG A 103 20.56 -12.18 -33.10
CA ARG A 103 20.07 -13.01 -31.99
C ARG A 103 21.03 -14.12 -31.50
N HIS A 104 22.06 -14.49 -32.26
CA HIS A 104 23.01 -15.53 -31.86
C HIS A 104 24.29 -15.00 -31.18
N SER A 105 24.86 -13.89 -31.65
CA SER A 105 26.08 -13.30 -31.07
C SER A 105 25.78 -12.50 -29.80
N THR A 106 24.68 -11.74 -29.78
CA THR A 106 24.25 -10.93 -28.62
C THR A 106 23.75 -11.78 -27.44
N PHE A 107 23.12 -12.93 -27.70
CA PHE A 107 22.67 -13.85 -26.65
C PHE A 107 23.84 -14.51 -25.90
N GLN A 108 24.94 -14.82 -26.60
CA GLN A 108 26.17 -15.34 -25.99
C GLN A 108 26.93 -14.25 -25.22
N LYS A 109 27.10 -13.04 -25.79
CA LYS A 109 27.79 -11.93 -25.13
C LYS A 109 27.08 -11.46 -23.84
N SER A 110 25.76 -11.32 -23.86
CA SER A 110 24.96 -10.91 -22.70
C SER A 110 25.00 -11.91 -21.54
N HIS A 111 25.05 -13.22 -21.82
CA HIS A 111 25.26 -14.25 -20.80
C HIS A 111 26.69 -14.30 -20.27
N MET A 112 27.68 -13.90 -21.09
CA MET A 112 29.09 -13.90 -20.73
C MET A 112 29.55 -12.62 -20.00
N ARG A 113 28.73 -11.56 -19.95
CA ARG A 113 29.10 -10.25 -19.38
C ARG A 113 30.48 -9.78 -19.85
N PHE A 114 30.76 -9.91 -21.14
CA PHE A 114 32.02 -9.47 -21.75
C PHE A 114 31.80 -8.13 -22.47
N PRO A 115 32.59 -7.08 -22.20
CA PRO A 115 32.37 -5.76 -22.79
C PRO A 115 32.79 -5.72 -24.26
N GLY A 116 32.21 -4.81 -25.01
CA GLY A 116 32.68 -4.41 -26.33
C GLY A 116 34.06 -3.77 -26.24
N LEU A 117 35.01 -4.25 -27.04
CA LEU A 117 36.38 -3.75 -27.05
C LEU A 117 36.65 -2.93 -28.31
N CYS A 118 37.39 -1.83 -28.16
CA CYS A 118 37.93 -1.10 -29.30
C CYS A 118 38.95 -1.97 -30.02
N ARG A 119 38.97 -1.91 -31.36
CA ARG A 119 39.71 -2.87 -32.19
C ARG A 119 41.19 -2.95 -31.79
N ASP A 120 41.88 -1.82 -31.72
CA ASP A 120 43.31 -1.77 -31.39
C ASP A 120 43.61 -2.28 -29.96
N TYR A 121 42.75 -1.92 -29.00
CA TYR A 121 42.87 -2.41 -27.64
C TYR A 121 42.63 -3.92 -27.55
N CYS A 122 41.68 -4.45 -28.32
CA CYS A 122 41.38 -5.87 -28.36
C CYS A 122 42.58 -6.69 -28.84
N TYR A 123 43.22 -6.28 -29.94
CA TYR A 123 44.42 -6.96 -30.44
C TYR A 123 45.52 -6.99 -29.38
N LYS A 124 45.74 -5.87 -28.69
CA LYS A 124 46.71 -5.78 -27.60
C LYS A 124 46.35 -6.70 -26.43
N LEU A 125 45.09 -6.71 -26.01
CA LEU A 125 44.61 -7.57 -24.92
C LEU A 125 44.79 -9.06 -25.28
N PHE A 126 44.51 -9.44 -26.52
CA PHE A 126 44.59 -10.82 -26.99
C PHE A 126 46.04 -11.32 -27.14
N GLU A 127 46.93 -10.50 -27.68
CA GLU A 127 48.33 -10.88 -27.94
C GLU A 127 49.20 -10.76 -26.69
N GLU A 128 49.03 -9.69 -25.90
CA GLU A 128 49.94 -9.36 -24.80
C GLU A 128 49.41 -9.78 -23.41
N GLN A 129 48.09 -9.97 -23.26
CA GLN A 129 47.42 -10.14 -21.95
C GLN A 129 46.34 -11.24 -21.99
N ARG A 130 46.60 -12.31 -22.76
CA ARG A 130 45.66 -13.42 -22.99
C ARG A 130 45.24 -14.14 -21.71
N ASP A 131 46.06 -14.09 -20.67
CA ASP A 131 45.76 -14.62 -19.33
C ASP A 131 44.54 -13.93 -18.71
N VAL A 132 44.36 -12.63 -18.91
CA VAL A 132 43.18 -11.88 -18.46
C VAL A 132 41.92 -12.41 -19.14
N LEU A 133 41.97 -12.63 -20.46
CA LEU A 133 40.84 -13.17 -21.23
C LEU A 133 40.41 -14.54 -20.73
N LEU A 134 41.38 -15.42 -20.47
CA LEU A 134 41.11 -16.76 -19.94
C LEU A 134 40.50 -16.73 -18.53
N LYS A 135 40.82 -15.73 -17.71
CA LYS A 135 40.22 -15.55 -16.38
C LYS A 135 38.80 -14.97 -16.44
N LEU A 136 38.52 -14.11 -17.42
CA LEU A 136 37.18 -13.57 -17.67
C LEU A 136 36.23 -14.62 -18.26
N ALA A 137 36.75 -15.71 -18.81
CA ALA A 137 35.93 -16.74 -19.44
C ALA A 137 35.09 -17.53 -18.43
N ILE A 138 33.77 -17.31 -18.44
CA ILE A 138 32.82 -17.87 -17.46
C ILE A 138 32.54 -19.37 -17.70
N ASN A 139 32.81 -19.90 -18.89
CA ASN A 139 32.56 -21.30 -19.24
C ASN A 139 33.68 -21.92 -20.11
N LYS A 140 33.70 -23.25 -20.18
CA LYS A 140 34.70 -24.01 -20.93
C LYS A 140 34.65 -23.77 -22.43
N ASP A 141 33.46 -23.52 -22.98
CA ASP A 141 33.27 -23.28 -24.41
C ASP A 141 33.93 -21.97 -24.83
N PHE A 142 33.85 -20.94 -23.98
CA PHE A 142 34.49 -19.65 -24.24
C PHE A 142 36.01 -19.72 -24.07
N VAL A 143 36.50 -20.50 -23.10
CA VAL A 143 37.93 -20.82 -23.02
C VAL A 143 38.40 -21.53 -24.29
N GLN A 144 37.63 -22.48 -24.80
CA GLN A 144 37.95 -23.19 -26.03
C GLN A 144 37.94 -22.24 -27.24
N PHE A 145 36.93 -21.37 -27.34
CA PHE A 145 36.85 -20.35 -28.38
C PHE A 145 38.07 -19.42 -28.38
N ILE A 146 38.47 -18.91 -27.22
CA ILE A 146 39.68 -18.08 -27.09
C ILE A 146 40.92 -18.85 -27.55
N ASN A 147 41.04 -20.14 -27.21
CA ASN A 147 42.20 -20.95 -27.59
C ASN A 147 42.21 -21.36 -29.06
N SER A 148 41.05 -21.47 -29.71
CA SER A 148 40.92 -21.93 -31.10
C SER A 148 40.89 -20.80 -32.15
N THR A 149 40.79 -19.54 -31.72
CA THR A 149 40.72 -18.37 -32.61
C THR A 149 42.04 -17.63 -32.69
N ASN A 150 42.24 -16.91 -33.80
CA ASN A 150 43.28 -15.89 -33.92
C ASN A 150 42.77 -14.51 -33.44
N ALA A 151 43.67 -13.55 -33.25
CA ALA A 151 43.31 -12.23 -32.73
C ALA A 151 42.25 -11.51 -33.58
N THR A 152 42.28 -11.68 -34.90
CA THR A 152 41.30 -11.06 -35.81
C THR A 152 39.90 -11.62 -35.59
N GLU A 153 39.76 -12.95 -35.59
CA GLU A 153 38.48 -13.61 -35.33
C GLU A 153 37.91 -13.27 -33.95
N PHE A 154 38.77 -13.25 -32.93
CA PHE A 154 38.36 -12.87 -31.58
C PHE A 154 37.93 -11.40 -31.51
N CYS A 155 38.67 -10.49 -32.14
CA CYS A 155 38.38 -9.07 -32.05
C CYS A 155 37.22 -8.61 -32.93
N ASP A 156 36.99 -9.26 -34.08
CA ASP A 156 35.76 -9.06 -34.84
C ASP A 156 34.54 -9.55 -34.03
N TRP A 157 34.68 -10.64 -33.25
CA TRP A 157 33.66 -11.05 -32.30
C TRP A 157 33.52 -10.06 -31.12
N ALA A 158 34.60 -9.55 -30.53
CA ALA A 158 34.58 -8.69 -29.35
C ALA A 158 34.15 -7.24 -29.63
N GLN A 159 34.16 -6.81 -30.90
CA GLN A 159 33.73 -5.48 -31.30
C GLN A 159 32.21 -5.29 -31.09
N ILE A 160 31.79 -4.04 -30.87
CA ILE A 160 30.39 -3.63 -30.82
C ILE A 160 30.06 -2.70 -31.98
N GLY A 161 28.78 -2.63 -32.34
CA GLY A 161 28.31 -1.83 -33.47
C GLY A 161 28.53 -0.33 -33.28
N ASP A 162 28.34 0.17 -32.06
CA ASP A 162 28.60 1.57 -31.72
C ASP A 162 29.99 1.75 -31.10
N LEU A 163 30.92 2.26 -31.90
CA LEU A 163 32.32 2.42 -31.51
C LEU A 163 32.52 3.53 -30.47
N ASN A 164 31.52 4.38 -30.20
CA ASN A 164 31.62 5.38 -29.14
C ASN A 164 31.59 4.75 -27.74
N TYR A 165 31.10 3.51 -27.62
CA TYR A 165 30.97 2.79 -26.34
C TYR A 165 31.95 1.62 -26.21
N CYS A 166 32.96 1.54 -27.07
CA CYS A 166 33.97 0.48 -26.99
C CYS A 166 34.99 0.80 -25.87
N TYR A 167 35.43 -0.21 -25.13
CA TYR A 167 36.46 -0.04 -24.10
C TYR A 167 37.87 -0.11 -24.72
N PRO A 168 38.81 0.78 -24.34
CA PRO A 168 38.78 1.69 -23.20
C PRO A 168 38.39 3.14 -23.50
N ASP A 169 38.08 3.48 -24.76
CA ASP A 169 37.86 4.87 -25.21
C ASP A 169 36.48 5.43 -24.83
N LEU A 170 36.04 5.15 -23.60
CA LEU A 170 34.73 5.51 -23.05
C LEU A 170 34.64 6.97 -22.58
N ASP A 171 35.77 7.67 -22.43
CA ASP A 171 35.84 9.04 -21.90
C ASP A 171 35.09 10.08 -22.76
N ASN A 172 34.81 9.78 -24.03
CA ASN A 172 34.00 10.62 -24.91
C ASN A 172 32.47 10.53 -24.63
N THR A 173 32.03 9.64 -23.73
CA THR A 173 30.61 9.39 -23.41
C THR A 173 30.24 9.98 -22.05
N THR A 174 30.43 11.30 -21.88
CA THR A 174 30.28 11.97 -20.58
C THR A 174 28.84 12.38 -20.28
N ALA A 175 28.01 11.45 -19.81
CA ALA A 175 26.92 11.82 -18.91
C ALA A 175 27.51 12.15 -17.54
N SER A 176 27.82 13.42 -17.29
CA SER A 176 28.34 13.85 -16.00
C SER A 176 27.24 13.87 -14.94
N LYS A 177 27.59 13.50 -13.70
CA LYS A 177 26.73 13.65 -12.51
C LYS A 177 26.12 15.05 -12.41
N GLU A 178 26.87 16.07 -12.83
CA GLU A 178 26.47 17.48 -12.80
C GLU A 178 25.34 17.82 -13.78
N SER A 179 25.29 17.19 -14.96
CA SER A 179 24.24 17.47 -15.96
C SER A 179 22.87 16.92 -15.55
N VAL A 180 22.83 15.83 -14.77
CA VAL A 180 21.57 15.20 -14.33
C VAL A 180 21.09 15.79 -12.99
N GLN A 181 21.98 16.01 -12.02
CA GLN A 181 21.58 16.46 -10.67
C GLN A 181 21.16 17.94 -10.58
N ILE A 182 21.74 18.84 -11.39
CA ILE A 182 21.45 20.28 -11.29
C ILE A 182 20.02 20.59 -11.78
N TYR A 183 19.54 19.90 -12.81
CA TYR A 183 18.24 20.17 -13.43
C TYR A 183 17.07 19.45 -12.75
N HIS A 184 17.31 18.29 -12.13
CA HIS A 184 16.25 17.39 -11.63
C HIS A 184 16.27 17.17 -10.11
N LYS A 185 16.97 18.03 -9.36
CA LYS A 185 16.96 17.98 -7.90
C LYS A 185 15.52 17.99 -7.35
N ASP A 186 15.21 17.03 -6.48
CA ASP A 186 13.90 16.83 -5.86
C ASP A 186 12.75 16.43 -6.83
N GLN A 187 13.06 15.98 -8.04
CA GLN A 187 12.08 15.39 -8.96
C GLN A 187 12.03 13.87 -8.80
N LEU A 188 10.83 13.30 -8.94
CA LEU A 188 10.61 11.86 -8.95
C LEU A 188 10.12 11.41 -10.33
N CYS A 189 10.08 10.10 -10.54
CA CYS A 189 9.41 9.50 -11.69
C CYS A 189 8.37 8.49 -11.22
N VAL A 190 7.57 8.02 -12.16
CA VAL A 190 6.62 6.95 -11.92
C VAL A 190 6.97 5.74 -12.78
N GLU A 191 6.72 4.54 -12.27
CA GLU A 191 6.88 3.30 -13.00
C GLU A 191 5.54 2.57 -13.04
N PRO A 192 4.91 2.41 -14.21
CA PRO A 192 3.67 1.66 -14.30
C PRO A 192 3.93 0.18 -14.03
N ILE A 193 3.04 -0.46 -13.25
CA ILE A 193 2.99 -1.91 -13.24
C ILE A 193 2.44 -2.36 -14.59
N SER A 194 3.32 -2.80 -15.48
CA SER A 194 3.01 -3.22 -16.85
C SER A 194 2.03 -4.40 -16.90
N GLY A 195 1.00 -4.31 -17.74
CA GLY A 195 0.07 -5.39 -18.05
C GLY A 195 -1.36 -5.19 -17.52
N PRO A 196 -1.59 -5.12 -16.19
CA PRO A 196 -2.94 -5.12 -15.65
C PRO A 196 -3.62 -3.76 -15.72
N HIS A 197 -4.73 -3.70 -16.44
CA HIS A 197 -5.71 -2.63 -16.31
C HIS A 197 -6.74 -3.03 -15.24
N PHE A 198 -7.19 -2.05 -14.47
CA PHE A 198 -8.21 -2.22 -13.46
C PHE A 198 -9.40 -1.30 -13.73
N ALA A 199 -10.59 -1.77 -13.36
CA ALA A 199 -11.79 -0.94 -13.29
C ALA A 199 -11.77 -0.12 -12.00
N ASN A 200 -11.45 1.17 -12.11
CA ASN A 200 -11.41 2.13 -11.00
C ASN A 200 -10.78 1.56 -9.71
N ALA A 201 -9.48 1.28 -9.74
CA ALA A 201 -8.77 0.70 -8.58
C ALA A 201 -8.73 1.70 -7.41
N LEU A 202 -9.24 1.29 -6.24
CA LEU A 202 -9.29 2.12 -5.04
C LEU A 202 -8.40 1.59 -3.91
N VAL A 203 -8.05 0.30 -3.95
CA VAL A 203 -7.34 -0.39 -2.88
C VAL A 203 -6.13 -1.10 -3.44
N ALA A 204 -4.97 -0.99 -2.79
CA ALA A 204 -3.80 -1.81 -3.05
C ALA A 204 -3.04 -2.04 -1.74
N VAL A 205 -3.04 -3.29 -1.25
CA VAL A 205 -2.45 -3.65 0.05
C VAL A 205 -1.71 -4.98 -0.03
N HIS A 206 -0.73 -5.19 0.84
CA HIS A 206 -0.08 -6.48 1.01
C HIS A 206 -0.67 -7.27 2.18
N SER A 207 -0.45 -8.59 2.20
CA SER A 207 -0.93 -9.53 3.23
C SER A 207 0.02 -9.75 4.40
N ASN A 208 1.25 -9.20 4.32
CA ASN A 208 2.29 -9.35 5.35
C ASN A 208 2.62 -10.83 5.68
N ASP A 209 2.54 -11.71 4.67
CA ASP A 209 2.78 -13.15 4.77
C ASP A 209 4.09 -13.61 4.13
N GLN A 210 4.95 -12.66 3.74
CA GLN A 210 6.24 -12.80 3.04
C GLN A 210 6.15 -13.27 1.59
N SER A 211 4.93 -13.26 1.03
CA SER A 211 4.70 -13.61 -0.37
C SER A 211 4.93 -12.47 -1.34
N HIS A 212 5.02 -11.23 -0.84
CA HIS A 212 5.14 -10.01 -1.63
C HIS A 212 4.02 -9.87 -2.68
N ARG A 213 2.86 -10.49 -2.45
CA ARG A 213 1.66 -10.31 -3.26
C ARG A 213 1.02 -8.96 -2.94
N LEU A 214 0.54 -8.28 -3.97
CA LEU A 214 -0.27 -7.07 -3.83
C LEU A 214 -1.72 -7.40 -4.19
N PHE A 215 -2.66 -7.01 -3.33
CA PHE A 215 -4.09 -7.22 -3.52
C PHE A 215 -4.74 -5.91 -3.95
N VAL A 216 -5.23 -5.88 -5.18
CA VAL A 216 -5.78 -4.67 -5.81
C VAL A 216 -7.30 -4.78 -5.90
N GLY A 217 -8.00 -3.89 -5.20
CA GLY A 217 -9.47 -3.82 -5.16
C GLY A 217 -10.04 -2.78 -6.11
N GLU A 218 -10.95 -3.21 -6.96
CA GLU A 218 -11.74 -2.41 -7.90
C GLU A 218 -13.03 -1.93 -7.22
N GLN A 219 -13.45 -0.69 -7.50
CA GLN A 219 -14.66 -0.11 -6.92
C GLN A 219 -15.92 -0.97 -7.13
N ARG A 220 -15.99 -1.71 -8.25
CA ARG A 220 -17.10 -2.60 -8.59
C ARG A 220 -17.18 -3.90 -7.76
N GLY A 221 -16.22 -4.17 -6.87
CA GLY A 221 -16.30 -5.33 -5.96
C GLY A 221 -15.44 -6.53 -6.29
N LEU A 222 -14.40 -6.34 -7.10
CA LEU A 222 -13.43 -7.36 -7.43
C LEU A 222 -12.09 -7.05 -6.77
N VAL A 223 -11.45 -8.07 -6.19
CA VAL A 223 -10.07 -7.97 -5.70
C VAL A 223 -9.20 -8.93 -6.48
N PHE A 224 -8.11 -8.44 -7.07
CA PHE A 224 -7.15 -9.23 -7.84
C PHE A 224 -5.82 -9.35 -7.10
N VAL A 225 -5.07 -10.40 -7.41
CA VAL A 225 -3.72 -10.63 -6.89
C VAL A 225 -2.70 -10.27 -7.95
N ILE A 226 -1.71 -9.47 -7.57
CA ILE A 226 -0.51 -9.19 -8.36
C ILE A 226 0.66 -9.92 -7.69
N LEU A 227 1.32 -10.77 -8.45
CA LEU A 227 2.48 -11.54 -8.02
C LEU A 227 3.73 -10.64 -7.96
N PRO A 228 4.78 -11.04 -7.24
CA PRO A 228 6.02 -10.24 -7.11
C PRO A 228 6.71 -9.90 -8.44
N ASN A 229 6.43 -10.68 -9.50
CA ASN A 229 6.94 -10.43 -10.86
C ASN A 229 6.05 -9.46 -11.67
N GLY A 230 5.02 -8.85 -11.06
CA GLY A 230 4.07 -7.94 -11.71
C GLY A 230 2.89 -8.61 -12.41
N THR A 231 2.84 -9.94 -12.48
CA THR A 231 1.75 -10.66 -13.15
C THR A 231 0.44 -10.58 -12.35
N LYS A 232 -0.66 -10.19 -13.00
CA LYS A 232 -2.02 -10.27 -12.45
C LYS A 232 -2.60 -11.66 -12.63
N ILE A 233 -3.11 -12.24 -11.55
CA ILE A 233 -3.91 -13.46 -11.62
C ILE A 233 -5.30 -13.10 -12.18
N GLU A 234 -5.70 -13.74 -13.28
CA GLU A 234 -6.96 -13.44 -13.98
C GLU A 234 -8.20 -13.70 -13.10
N LYS A 235 -8.18 -14.76 -12.30
CA LYS A 235 -9.27 -15.06 -11.37
C LYS A 235 -9.17 -14.14 -10.15
N PRO A 236 -10.24 -13.42 -9.78
CA PRO A 236 -10.22 -12.54 -8.62
C PRO A 236 -10.06 -13.35 -7.33
N PHE A 237 -9.30 -12.80 -6.39
CA PHE A 237 -9.22 -13.25 -5.00
C PHE A 237 -10.58 -13.19 -4.32
N LEU A 238 -11.28 -12.05 -4.46
CA LEU A 238 -12.61 -11.83 -3.91
C LEU A 238 -13.51 -11.27 -5.01
N ASN A 239 -14.75 -11.76 -5.05
CA ASN A 239 -15.81 -11.23 -5.90
C ASN A 239 -17.07 -11.06 -5.05
N ILE A 240 -17.48 -9.81 -4.85
CA ILE A 240 -18.70 -9.43 -4.12
C ILE A 240 -19.51 -8.39 -4.90
N THR A 241 -19.44 -8.42 -6.23
CA THR A 241 -20.18 -7.51 -7.12
C THR A 241 -21.70 -7.60 -6.93
N ASP A 242 -22.20 -8.75 -6.46
CA ASP A 242 -23.59 -9.02 -6.12
C ASP A 242 -24.07 -8.32 -4.82
N LYS A 243 -23.14 -7.90 -3.97
CA LYS A 243 -23.42 -7.30 -2.65
C LYS A 243 -23.23 -5.79 -2.61
N ILE A 244 -22.48 -5.25 -3.57
CA ILE A 244 -22.08 -3.85 -3.60
C ILE A 244 -23.13 -3.02 -4.34
N VAL A 245 -23.28 -1.80 -3.86
CA VAL A 245 -24.03 -0.75 -4.56
C VAL A 245 -23.09 0.37 -4.99
N ASN A 246 -23.27 0.81 -6.23
CA ASN A 246 -22.84 2.08 -6.78
C ASN A 246 -23.89 2.49 -7.82
N SER A 247 -23.80 3.70 -8.34
CA SER A 247 -24.73 4.23 -9.33
C SER A 247 -24.21 4.18 -10.76
N GLY A 248 -23.00 3.65 -10.99
CA GLY A 248 -22.44 3.55 -12.34
C GLY A 248 -22.25 4.89 -13.05
N VAL A 249 -21.98 5.97 -12.31
CA VAL A 249 -21.60 7.28 -12.86
C VAL A 249 -20.24 7.72 -12.35
N PRO A 250 -19.55 8.65 -13.05
CA PRO A 250 -18.30 9.21 -12.57
C PRO A 250 -18.45 9.83 -11.18
N TRP A 251 -17.38 9.76 -10.38
CA TRP A 251 -17.26 10.37 -9.05
C TRP A 251 -18.20 9.82 -7.97
N ASP A 252 -18.87 8.69 -8.19
CA ASP A 252 -19.58 8.00 -7.11
C ASP A 252 -18.58 7.52 -6.06
N GLU A 253 -18.84 7.80 -4.78
CA GLU A 253 -18.01 7.36 -3.66
C GLU A 253 -18.46 6.02 -3.07
N ARG A 254 -19.56 5.44 -3.58
CA ARG A 254 -20.03 4.12 -3.16
C ARG A 254 -19.29 3.01 -3.90
N GLY A 255 -19.10 1.87 -3.24
CA GLY A 255 -18.49 0.71 -3.87
C GLY A 255 -17.72 -0.16 -2.90
N PHE A 256 -16.70 -0.84 -3.40
CA PHE A 256 -15.65 -1.46 -2.60
C PHE A 256 -14.60 -0.41 -2.23
N LEU A 257 -14.42 -0.14 -0.93
CA LEU A 257 -13.66 1.03 -0.47
C LEU A 257 -12.41 0.64 0.36
N GLY A 258 -12.44 -0.49 1.06
CA GLY A 258 -11.36 -0.90 1.94
C GLY A 258 -11.11 -2.40 2.00
N LEU A 259 -9.85 -2.77 2.17
CA LEU A 259 -9.36 -4.13 2.44
C LEU A 259 -8.21 -4.02 3.45
N VAL A 260 -8.21 -4.86 4.47
CA VAL A 260 -7.06 -5.04 5.35
C VAL A 260 -6.93 -6.51 5.76
N PHE A 261 -5.70 -7.00 5.85
CA PHE A 261 -5.40 -8.33 6.35
C PHE A 261 -5.20 -8.30 7.87
N HIS A 262 -5.62 -9.37 8.56
CA HIS A 262 -5.34 -9.51 9.98
C HIS A 262 -3.80 -9.51 10.21
N PRO A 263 -3.27 -8.95 11.32
CA PRO A 263 -1.83 -8.97 11.59
C PRO A 263 -1.23 -10.38 11.62
N GLU A 264 -2.05 -11.36 11.98
CA GLU A 264 -1.73 -12.80 11.97
C GLU A 264 -2.29 -13.54 10.73
N TYR A 265 -2.49 -12.86 9.60
CA TYR A 265 -3.06 -13.47 8.39
C TYR A 265 -2.31 -14.74 7.95
N LYS A 266 -0.99 -14.75 8.10
CA LYS A 266 -0.13 -15.91 7.79
C LYS A 266 -0.53 -17.18 8.54
N THR A 267 -1.17 -17.08 9.70
CA THR A 267 -1.59 -18.22 10.52
C THR A 267 -3.10 -18.44 10.52
N ASN A 268 -3.91 -17.38 10.44
CA ASN A 268 -5.36 -17.48 10.58
C ASN A 268 -6.14 -17.25 9.28
N GLY A 269 -5.50 -16.70 8.24
CA GLY A 269 -6.08 -16.46 6.93
C GLY A 269 -7.19 -15.40 6.90
N ARG A 270 -7.35 -14.58 7.96
CA ARG A 270 -8.46 -13.62 8.11
C ARG A 270 -8.15 -12.28 7.45
N PHE A 271 -9.16 -11.71 6.80
CA PHE A 271 -9.11 -10.37 6.22
C PHE A 271 -10.47 -9.69 6.31
N PHE A 272 -10.50 -8.37 6.14
CA PHE A 272 -11.66 -7.52 6.40
C PHE A 272 -11.88 -6.57 5.24
N VAL A 273 -13.15 -6.37 4.89
CA VAL A 273 -13.55 -5.51 3.78
C VAL A 273 -14.52 -4.44 4.23
N TYR A 274 -14.46 -3.28 3.59
CA TYR A 274 -15.36 -2.13 3.77
C TYR A 274 -16.03 -1.81 2.44
N TYR A 275 -17.36 -1.84 2.40
CA TYR A 275 -18.08 -1.58 1.17
C TYR A 275 -19.48 -1.01 1.38
N SER A 276 -19.98 -0.30 0.38
CA SER A 276 -21.36 0.18 0.29
C SER A 276 -22.29 -0.98 -0.08
N ALA A 277 -23.30 -1.24 0.74
CA ALA A 277 -24.32 -2.27 0.55
C ALA A 277 -25.73 -1.64 0.50
N PRO A 278 -26.73 -2.35 -0.04
CA PRO A 278 -28.12 -1.88 -0.02
C PRO A 278 -28.57 -1.59 1.42
N ALA A 279 -29.37 -0.53 1.59
CA ALA A 279 -29.98 -0.20 2.88
C ALA A 279 -30.84 -1.37 3.41
N GLN A 280 -31.08 -1.38 4.72
CA GLN A 280 -31.87 -2.45 5.34
C GLN A 280 -33.27 -2.56 4.71
N GLY A 281 -33.65 -3.78 4.35
CA GLY A 281 -34.95 -4.06 3.73
C GLY A 281 -35.00 -3.89 2.20
N LEU A 282 -33.91 -3.43 1.58
CA LEU A 282 -33.77 -3.38 0.13
C LEU A 282 -32.76 -4.44 -0.36
N ASN A 283 -33.05 -5.07 -1.49
CA ASN A 283 -32.08 -5.85 -2.24
C ASN A 283 -31.35 -4.98 -3.30
N ARG A 284 -30.32 -5.53 -3.94
CA ARG A 284 -29.52 -4.81 -4.95
C ARG A 284 -30.36 -4.37 -6.15
N ASP A 285 -31.29 -5.21 -6.60
CA ASP A 285 -32.12 -4.90 -7.76
C ASP A 285 -33.08 -3.75 -7.44
N GLU A 286 -33.70 -3.76 -6.26
CA GLU A 286 -34.54 -2.66 -5.76
C GLU A 286 -33.75 -1.35 -5.63
N PHE A 287 -32.48 -1.42 -5.22
CA PHE A 287 -31.58 -0.26 -5.24
C PHE A 287 -31.32 0.23 -6.67
N SER A 288 -31.03 -0.67 -7.61
CA SER A 288 -30.75 -0.33 -9.01
C SER A 288 -31.95 0.31 -9.74
N HIS A 289 -33.18 0.05 -9.29
CA HIS A 289 -34.40 0.64 -9.85
C HIS A 289 -34.83 1.96 -9.16
N SER A 290 -34.15 2.36 -8.09
CA SER A 290 -34.38 3.67 -7.48
C SER A 290 -33.81 4.75 -8.41
N LYS A 291 -34.70 5.40 -9.17
CA LYS A 291 -34.38 6.33 -10.27
C LYS A 291 -33.57 7.57 -9.86
N TRP A 292 -33.28 7.77 -8.57
CA TRP A 292 -32.68 8.99 -8.02
C TRP A 292 -31.26 8.74 -7.52
N TYR A 293 -30.28 9.08 -8.35
CA TYR A 293 -28.83 9.03 -8.11
C TYR A 293 -28.40 9.55 -6.73
N TRP A 294 -29.09 10.57 -6.21
CA TRP A 294 -28.78 11.28 -4.97
C TRP A 294 -29.71 10.95 -3.79
N GLY A 295 -30.79 10.19 -4.00
CA GLY A 295 -31.83 9.99 -2.98
C GLY A 295 -31.80 8.63 -2.27
N THR A 296 -31.00 7.69 -2.77
CA THR A 296 -31.06 6.30 -2.27
C THR A 296 -30.06 6.09 -1.16
N LYS A 297 -30.61 6.06 0.07
CA LYS A 297 -29.88 5.62 1.26
C LYS A 297 -29.22 4.28 1.00
N HIS A 298 -28.02 4.14 1.53
CA HIS A 298 -27.29 2.89 1.53
C HIS A 298 -26.75 2.65 2.94
N ARG A 299 -26.02 1.56 3.14
CA ARG A 299 -25.24 1.38 4.36
C ARG A 299 -23.82 1.02 4.00
N ILE A 300 -22.89 1.39 4.87
CA ILE A 300 -21.58 0.77 4.88
C ILE A 300 -21.66 -0.54 5.64
N ARG A 301 -21.00 -1.57 5.10
CA ARG A 301 -20.79 -2.83 5.79
C ARG A 301 -19.30 -3.13 5.91
N ILE A 302 -18.92 -3.54 7.12
CA ILE A 302 -17.62 -4.12 7.43
C ILE A 302 -17.82 -5.62 7.63
N SER A 303 -17.18 -6.43 6.80
CA SER A 303 -17.28 -7.89 6.87
C SER A 303 -15.90 -8.53 7.05
N GLU A 304 -15.86 -9.61 7.82
CA GLU A 304 -14.70 -10.51 7.89
C GLU A 304 -14.87 -11.67 6.92
N TYR A 305 -13.76 -12.07 6.31
CA TYR A 305 -13.63 -13.26 5.48
C TYR A 305 -12.36 -14.02 5.87
N THR A 306 -12.29 -15.27 5.41
CA THR A 306 -11.06 -16.08 5.42
C THR A 306 -10.63 -16.43 4.00
N VAL A 307 -9.33 -16.61 3.80
CA VAL A 307 -8.79 -17.25 2.58
C VAL A 307 -9.35 -18.66 2.44
N HIS A 308 -9.46 -19.15 1.20
CA HIS A 308 -9.84 -20.54 0.94
C HIS A 308 -8.74 -21.46 1.49
N PRO A 309 -9.10 -22.52 2.23
CA PRO A 309 -8.13 -23.32 2.96
C PRO A 309 -7.08 -23.95 2.05
N ASP A 310 -7.48 -24.41 0.85
CA ASP A 310 -6.58 -25.05 -0.13
C ASP A 310 -6.05 -24.11 -1.22
N HIS A 311 -6.58 -22.89 -1.35
CA HIS A 311 -6.29 -22.00 -2.47
C HIS A 311 -5.89 -20.60 -1.95
N PRO A 312 -4.58 -20.35 -1.73
CA PRO A 312 -4.11 -19.13 -1.06
C PRO A 312 -4.37 -17.83 -1.84
N ASN A 313 -4.69 -17.93 -3.14
CA ASN A 313 -5.06 -16.82 -4.01
C ASN A 313 -6.58 -16.67 -4.17
N MET A 314 -7.40 -17.30 -3.33
CA MET A 314 -8.86 -17.19 -3.36
C MET A 314 -9.43 -16.98 -1.96
N ALA A 315 -10.46 -16.16 -1.83
CA ALA A 315 -11.28 -16.05 -0.63
C ALA A 315 -12.25 -17.23 -0.52
N ASP A 316 -12.61 -17.60 0.71
CA ASP A 316 -13.78 -18.44 0.97
C ASP A 316 -15.02 -17.54 1.13
N HIS A 317 -15.81 -17.38 0.07
CA HIS A 317 -17.02 -16.55 0.10
C HIS A 317 -18.06 -16.98 1.13
N SER A 318 -18.07 -18.26 1.53
CA SER A 318 -18.99 -18.78 2.56
C SER A 318 -18.59 -18.38 3.98
N SER A 319 -17.36 -17.88 4.17
CA SER A 319 -16.83 -17.48 5.47
C SER A 319 -17.35 -16.12 5.96
N GLU A 320 -18.03 -15.34 5.11
CA GLU A 320 -18.43 -13.96 5.42
C GLU A 320 -19.14 -13.85 6.77
N LEU A 321 -18.60 -13.02 7.65
CA LEU A 321 -19.24 -12.59 8.88
C LEU A 321 -19.39 -11.06 8.87
N PRO A 322 -20.62 -10.52 8.67
CA PRO A 322 -20.87 -9.08 8.79
C PRO A 322 -20.66 -8.61 10.22
N LEU A 323 -19.68 -7.74 10.43
CA LEU A 323 -19.27 -7.25 11.74
C LEU A 323 -20.10 -6.05 12.16
N LEU A 324 -20.08 -5.01 11.32
CA LEU A 324 -20.63 -3.70 11.59
C LEU A 324 -21.35 -3.18 10.35
N GLU A 325 -22.48 -2.53 10.56
CA GLU A 325 -23.29 -1.90 9.52
C GLU A 325 -23.69 -0.50 9.98
N ILE A 326 -23.52 0.48 9.11
CA ILE A 326 -23.77 1.90 9.42
C ILE A 326 -24.57 2.50 8.28
N ASP A 327 -25.78 2.95 8.56
CA ASP A 327 -26.63 3.60 7.56
C ASP A 327 -26.03 4.94 7.15
N GLN A 328 -26.01 5.20 5.84
CA GLN A 328 -25.51 6.42 5.22
C GLN A 328 -26.66 7.26 4.70
N PRO A 329 -26.76 8.55 5.10
CA PRO A 329 -27.84 9.42 4.65
C PRO A 329 -27.68 9.86 3.19
N GLU A 330 -26.44 9.99 2.70
CA GLU A 330 -26.11 10.45 1.34
C GLU A 330 -25.19 9.44 0.62
N PRO A 331 -24.97 9.56 -0.70
CA PRO A 331 -24.07 8.67 -1.44
C PRO A 331 -22.58 9.01 -1.30
N ASN A 332 -22.25 10.15 -0.68
CA ASN A 332 -20.87 10.64 -0.51
C ASN A 332 -20.48 10.76 0.97
N HIS A 333 -19.20 11.00 1.18
CA HIS A 333 -18.51 10.98 2.47
C HIS A 333 -18.64 9.64 3.20
N ASN A 334 -18.36 8.58 2.44
CA ASN A 334 -18.50 7.22 2.91
C ASN A 334 -17.32 6.76 3.79
N GLY A 335 -16.23 7.53 3.90
CA GLY A 335 -14.97 7.02 4.43
C GLY A 335 -14.47 5.84 3.59
N GLY A 336 -13.95 4.79 4.23
CA GLY A 336 -13.53 3.60 3.50
C GLY A 336 -12.26 2.92 4.01
N MET A 337 -11.52 3.60 4.89
CA MET A 337 -10.27 3.06 5.40
C MET A 337 -10.50 2.03 6.51
N LEU A 338 -9.77 0.93 6.41
CA LEU A 338 -9.58 -0.07 7.46
C LEU A 338 -8.08 -0.24 7.70
N LEU A 339 -7.65 -0.24 8.96
CA LEU A 339 -6.28 -0.58 9.32
C LEU A 339 -6.22 -1.26 10.68
N PHE A 340 -5.14 -2.01 10.93
CA PHE A 340 -4.80 -2.47 12.27
C PHE A 340 -3.82 -1.50 12.91
N GLY A 341 -4.13 -1.08 14.13
CA GLY A 341 -3.18 -0.34 14.95
C GLY A 341 -2.05 -1.25 15.45
N THR A 342 -1.01 -0.65 16.00
CA THR A 342 0.07 -1.38 16.69
C THR A 342 -0.41 -2.12 17.95
N ASP A 343 -1.61 -1.81 18.41
CA ASP A 343 -2.33 -2.46 19.50
C ASP A 343 -3.14 -3.70 19.08
N GLY A 344 -3.14 -4.04 17.79
CA GLY A 344 -3.83 -5.23 17.25
C GLY A 344 -5.34 -5.08 17.10
N TYR A 345 -5.90 -3.90 17.32
CA TYR A 345 -7.33 -3.63 17.10
C TYR A 345 -7.61 -3.16 15.68
N LEU A 346 -8.83 -3.41 15.20
CA LEU A 346 -9.30 -2.92 13.91
C LEU A 346 -9.84 -1.50 14.06
N TYR A 347 -9.29 -0.57 13.27
CA TYR A 347 -9.77 0.80 13.17
C TYR A 347 -10.63 0.95 11.91
N VAL A 348 -11.77 1.62 12.05
CA VAL A 348 -12.75 1.84 10.98
C VAL A 348 -12.99 3.33 10.83
N PHE A 349 -12.74 3.87 9.64
CA PHE A 349 -12.84 5.30 9.35
C PHE A 349 -14.12 5.57 8.59
N VAL A 350 -15.03 6.29 9.24
CA VAL A 350 -16.39 6.52 8.75
C VAL A 350 -16.58 8.02 8.58
N GLY A 351 -16.84 8.46 7.34
CA GLY A 351 -17.16 9.86 7.07
C GLY A 351 -18.48 10.29 7.72
N ASP A 352 -18.75 11.59 7.70
CA ASP A 352 -19.95 12.23 8.28
C ASP A 352 -21.26 11.81 7.60
N GLY A 353 -21.16 11.10 6.48
CA GLY A 353 -22.29 10.59 5.71
C GLY A 353 -22.87 11.59 4.73
N GLY A 354 -22.17 12.70 4.46
CA GLY A 354 -22.43 13.56 3.33
C GLY A 354 -23.27 14.80 3.63
N GLY A 355 -23.70 15.45 2.55
CA GLY A 355 -24.46 16.69 2.61
C GLY A 355 -23.58 17.92 2.84
N SER A 356 -23.98 19.05 2.26
CA SER A 356 -23.20 20.29 2.36
C SER A 356 -23.09 20.73 3.83
N GLY A 357 -21.86 20.84 4.32
CA GLY A 357 -21.58 21.28 5.68
C GLY A 357 -22.18 20.38 6.74
N ASP A 358 -22.22 19.05 6.53
CA ASP A 358 -22.67 18.06 7.53
C ASP A 358 -24.02 18.44 8.15
N GLN A 359 -25.03 18.63 7.29
CA GLN A 359 -26.37 19.11 7.67
C GLN A 359 -27.17 18.12 8.53
N HIS A 360 -26.66 16.91 8.74
CA HIS A 360 -27.32 15.85 9.47
C HIS A 360 -27.00 15.90 10.97
N GLY A 361 -27.95 15.46 11.81
CA GLY A 361 -27.83 15.58 13.26
C GLY A 361 -28.03 17.02 13.77
N ILE A 362 -28.01 17.20 15.09
CA ILE A 362 -28.31 18.51 15.72
C ILE A 362 -27.23 19.57 15.48
N HIS A 363 -25.97 19.16 15.33
CA HIS A 363 -24.79 20.02 15.19
C HIS A 363 -23.77 19.44 14.19
N GLY A 364 -24.22 18.60 13.26
CA GLY A 364 -23.37 17.76 12.42
C GLY A 364 -23.10 16.39 13.03
N ASN A 365 -23.06 15.37 12.19
CA ASN A 365 -22.64 14.02 12.55
C ASN A 365 -21.21 13.97 13.08
N GLY A 366 -20.29 14.81 12.57
CA GLY A 366 -18.89 14.88 13.02
C GLY A 366 -18.75 15.03 14.54
N LEU A 367 -19.56 15.92 15.13
CA LEU A 367 -19.57 16.20 16.57
C LEU A 367 -20.59 15.37 17.37
N LEU A 368 -21.57 14.76 16.71
CA LEU A 368 -22.62 14.00 17.38
C LEU A 368 -22.10 12.62 17.84
N MET A 369 -22.13 12.37 19.14
CA MET A 369 -21.57 11.14 19.76
C MET A 369 -22.51 9.95 19.76
N SER A 370 -23.80 10.16 19.49
CA SER A 370 -24.82 9.09 19.42
C SER A 370 -24.83 8.36 18.07
N THR A 371 -24.02 8.81 17.11
CA THR A 371 -23.84 8.21 15.78
C THR A 371 -22.40 7.74 15.59
N MET A 372 -22.20 6.82 14.64
CA MET A 372 -20.88 6.36 14.20
C MET A 372 -20.36 7.16 12.99
N LEU A 373 -21.17 8.04 12.40
CA LEU A 373 -20.79 8.90 11.29
C LEU A 373 -19.84 10.02 11.76
N GLY A 374 -18.84 10.34 10.94
CA GLY A 374 -17.80 11.33 11.23
C GLY A 374 -16.93 10.91 12.41
N LYS A 375 -16.59 9.62 12.48
CA LYS A 375 -15.84 8.98 13.58
C LYS A 375 -14.76 8.06 13.06
N ILE A 376 -13.75 7.92 13.91
CA ILE A 376 -12.79 6.82 13.84
C ILE A 376 -13.19 5.85 14.93
N LEU A 377 -13.56 4.64 14.55
CA LEU A 377 -13.97 3.57 15.45
C LEU A 377 -12.80 2.64 15.73
N ARG A 378 -12.77 2.01 16.90
CA ARG A 378 -11.78 0.98 17.28
C ARG A 378 -12.50 -0.20 17.93
N ILE A 379 -12.42 -1.37 17.29
CA ILE A 379 -13.14 -2.58 17.69
C ILE A 379 -12.20 -3.79 17.81
N ASP A 380 -12.59 -4.72 18.67
CA ASP A 380 -11.90 -6.00 18.89
C ASP A 380 -12.49 -7.10 18.02
N VAL A 381 -11.74 -7.54 17.02
CA VAL A 381 -12.15 -8.62 16.10
C VAL A 381 -11.67 -9.99 16.56
N ASN A 382 -11.05 -10.12 17.73
CA ASN A 382 -10.51 -11.38 18.23
C ASN A 382 -11.39 -12.04 19.31
N VAL A 383 -12.64 -11.58 19.45
CA VAL A 383 -13.65 -12.20 20.30
C VAL A 383 -14.38 -13.34 19.57
N GLU A 384 -14.68 -14.43 20.28
CA GLU A 384 -15.25 -15.64 19.66
C GLU A 384 -16.79 -15.65 19.57
N HIS A 385 -17.48 -15.13 20.59
CA HIS A 385 -18.94 -15.28 20.73
C HIS A 385 -19.75 -14.04 20.31
N LYS A 386 -19.06 -13.03 19.79
CA LYS A 386 -19.64 -11.78 19.29
C LYS A 386 -19.14 -11.52 17.88
N LYS A 387 -19.84 -10.65 17.16
CA LYS A 387 -19.35 -10.13 15.88
C LYS A 387 -18.02 -9.39 16.09
N TYR A 388 -17.96 -8.56 17.11
CA TYR A 388 -16.77 -7.86 17.59
C TYR A 388 -16.95 -7.51 19.08
N GLY A 389 -15.87 -7.11 19.73
CA GLY A 389 -15.82 -6.60 21.09
C GLY A 389 -15.47 -5.11 21.12
N ILE A 390 -15.66 -4.48 22.27
CA ILE A 390 -15.23 -3.11 22.53
C ILE A 390 -13.94 -3.18 23.37
N PRO A 391 -12.82 -2.59 22.91
CA PRO A 391 -11.63 -2.44 23.73
C PRO A 391 -11.97 -1.70 25.02
N LYS A 392 -11.59 -2.26 26.17
CA LYS A 392 -11.93 -1.71 27.49
C LYS A 392 -11.36 -0.31 27.71
N ASP A 393 -10.28 0.01 27.02
CA ASP A 393 -9.60 1.29 27.10
C ASP A 393 -10.10 2.29 26.04
N ASN A 394 -11.13 2.00 25.24
CA ASN A 394 -11.71 3.02 24.36
C ASN A 394 -12.11 4.29 25.17
N PRO A 395 -11.94 5.49 24.61
CA PRO A 395 -12.06 6.74 25.37
C PRO A 395 -13.48 7.06 25.84
N PHE A 396 -14.51 6.44 25.25
CA PHE A 396 -15.91 6.80 25.49
C PHE A 396 -16.82 5.61 25.86
N VAL A 397 -16.27 4.58 26.49
CA VAL A 397 -17.03 3.38 26.89
C VAL A 397 -17.97 3.67 28.07
N ASN A 398 -19.18 3.12 28.04
CA ASN A 398 -20.23 3.22 29.07
C ASN A 398 -20.80 4.63 29.29
N PHE A 399 -20.62 5.54 28.33
CA PHE A 399 -21.27 6.85 28.38
C PHE A 399 -22.69 6.76 27.80
N ARG A 400 -23.66 7.37 28.48
CA ARG A 400 -25.05 7.39 28.00
C ARG A 400 -25.14 8.19 26.70
N ASN A 401 -25.87 7.65 25.72
CA ASN A 401 -26.07 8.24 24.38
C ASN A 401 -24.76 8.47 23.60
N VAL A 402 -23.72 7.68 23.90
CA VAL A 402 -22.45 7.68 23.18
C VAL A 402 -22.19 6.28 22.64
N LYS A 403 -21.59 6.18 21.46
CA LYS A 403 -21.16 4.91 20.87
C LYS A 403 -19.80 4.49 21.48
N ASP A 404 -19.77 3.32 22.10
CA ASP A 404 -18.58 2.78 22.77
C ASP A 404 -17.43 2.46 21.79
N GLU A 405 -17.75 2.32 20.51
CA GLU A 405 -16.83 2.07 19.42
C GLU A 405 -15.94 3.29 19.12
N ILE A 406 -16.34 4.50 19.51
CA ILE A 406 -15.65 5.75 19.15
C ILE A 406 -14.25 5.78 19.77
N TYR A 407 -13.24 5.92 18.91
CA TYR A 407 -11.85 6.20 19.29
C TYR A 407 -11.50 7.67 19.14
N ALA A 408 -11.95 8.31 18.06
CA ALA A 408 -11.84 9.74 17.82
C ALA A 408 -13.04 10.24 17.00
N LEU A 409 -13.25 11.55 16.98
CA LEU A 409 -14.41 12.19 16.38
C LEU A 409 -14.05 13.47 15.62
N GLY A 410 -15.04 14.08 14.97
CA GLY A 410 -14.90 15.38 14.34
C GLY A 410 -14.12 15.33 13.03
N ILE A 411 -14.23 14.24 12.29
CA ILE A 411 -13.70 14.10 10.92
C ILE A 411 -14.83 14.26 9.90
N ARG A 412 -14.49 14.68 8.68
CA ARG A 412 -15.45 14.91 7.59
C ARG A 412 -15.57 13.71 6.67
N ASN A 413 -14.54 13.42 5.88
CA ASN A 413 -14.45 12.30 4.97
C ASN A 413 -13.01 11.79 4.88
N THR A 414 -12.58 11.08 5.93
CA THR A 414 -11.24 10.51 5.97
C THR A 414 -11.10 9.36 4.98
N TRP A 415 -10.31 9.56 3.92
CA TRP A 415 -10.25 8.64 2.77
C TRP A 415 -9.10 7.63 2.86
N ARG A 416 -7.83 8.04 2.76
CA ARG A 416 -6.68 7.14 3.01
C ARG A 416 -5.91 7.53 4.24
N CYS A 417 -5.64 6.48 5.02
CA CYS A 417 -4.73 6.53 6.14
C CYS A 417 -3.65 5.47 6.00
N SER A 418 -2.60 5.60 6.78
CA SER A 418 -1.58 4.57 6.95
C SER A 418 -1.03 4.58 8.38
N VAL A 419 -0.48 3.45 8.80
CA VAL A 419 0.26 3.33 10.06
C VAL A 419 1.74 3.25 9.74
N ASP A 420 2.54 4.14 10.33
CA ASP A 420 4.00 4.08 10.23
C ASP A 420 4.57 2.97 11.14
N LEU A 421 4.37 1.69 10.74
CA LEU A 421 4.71 0.51 11.53
C LEU A 421 6.23 0.34 11.75
N LYS A 422 7.06 0.81 10.82
CA LYS A 422 8.53 0.78 10.95
C LYS A 422 9.08 2.01 11.68
N GLY A 423 8.22 3.00 11.99
CA GLY A 423 8.56 4.17 12.80
C GLY A 423 7.86 4.14 14.14
N ASN A 424 7.18 5.23 14.49
CA ASN A 424 6.59 5.42 15.83
C ASN A 424 5.16 4.87 15.95
N GLY A 425 4.64 4.13 14.95
CA GLY A 425 3.29 3.59 14.97
C GLY A 425 2.18 4.65 14.86
N ARG A 426 2.50 5.83 14.33
CA ARG A 426 1.54 6.93 14.15
C ARG A 426 0.60 6.66 12.98
N MET A 427 -0.65 7.08 13.13
CA MET A 427 -1.68 6.99 12.09
C MET A 427 -1.80 8.32 11.37
N PHE A 428 -1.44 8.34 10.08
CA PHE A 428 -1.58 9.51 9.22
C PHE A 428 -2.83 9.35 8.37
N CYS A 429 -3.62 10.40 8.20
CA CYS A 429 -4.89 10.36 7.49
C CYS A 429 -5.12 11.62 6.67
N GLY A 430 -5.53 11.49 5.42
CA GLY A 430 -6.13 12.60 4.66
C GLY A 430 -7.61 12.73 4.98
N ASP A 431 -8.07 13.95 5.28
CA ASP A 431 -9.47 14.28 5.51
C ASP A 431 -9.93 15.35 4.51
N VAL A 432 -10.93 14.99 3.68
CA VAL A 432 -11.37 15.84 2.56
C VAL A 432 -12.20 17.01 3.08
N GLY A 433 -11.79 18.21 2.70
CA GLY A 433 -12.40 19.48 3.05
C GLY A 433 -13.78 19.71 2.46
N GLN A 434 -14.50 20.73 2.96
CA GLN A 434 -15.76 21.15 2.39
C GLN A 434 -15.57 22.07 1.19
N ASN A 435 -14.90 23.21 1.39
CA ASN A 435 -14.74 24.27 0.40
C ASN A 435 -13.48 25.13 0.58
N ARG A 436 -12.79 25.02 1.73
CA ARG A 436 -11.69 25.93 2.08
C ARG A 436 -10.36 25.21 2.17
N PHE A 437 -10.28 24.11 2.92
CA PHE A 437 -9.02 23.46 3.24
C PHE A 437 -9.13 21.95 3.18
N GLU A 438 -8.10 21.34 2.61
CA GLU A 438 -7.81 19.92 2.75
C GLU A 438 -6.85 19.67 3.91
N GLU A 439 -6.93 18.50 4.56
CA GLU A 439 -6.21 18.23 5.81
C GLU A 439 -5.41 16.91 5.82
N ILE A 440 -4.23 16.93 6.45
CA ILE A 440 -3.58 15.73 6.98
C ILE A 440 -3.61 15.76 8.51
N ASN A 441 -4.14 14.70 9.09
CA ASN A 441 -4.29 14.51 10.52
C ASN A 441 -3.41 13.36 11.04
N ILE A 442 -2.82 13.53 12.23
CA ILE A 442 -2.27 12.42 13.01
C ILE A 442 -3.32 11.98 14.02
N ILE A 443 -3.81 10.75 13.87
CA ILE A 443 -4.92 10.23 14.67
C ILE A 443 -4.46 9.86 16.09
N LYS A 444 -5.19 10.39 17.08
CA LYS A 444 -4.90 10.21 18.51
C LYS A 444 -6.17 9.87 19.27
N LYS A 445 -6.00 9.02 20.29
CA LYS A 445 -7.08 8.56 21.19
C LYS A 445 -7.85 9.73 21.82
N GLY A 446 -9.16 9.72 21.68
CA GLY A 446 -10.10 10.64 22.33
C GLY A 446 -10.07 12.07 21.81
N ARG A 447 -9.36 12.33 20.69
CA ARG A 447 -9.28 13.66 20.09
C ARG A 447 -10.47 13.97 19.19
N ASN A 448 -10.76 15.26 19.11
CA ASN A 448 -11.80 15.85 18.28
C ASN A 448 -11.12 16.67 17.18
N TYR A 449 -11.28 16.27 15.93
CA TYR A 449 -10.68 16.95 14.77
C TYR A 449 -11.50 18.17 14.30
N GLY A 450 -12.57 18.49 15.02
CA GLY A 450 -13.22 19.79 14.95
C GLY A 450 -14.31 19.90 13.90
N TRP A 451 -14.42 18.98 12.93
CA TRP A 451 -15.51 19.01 11.96
C TRP A 451 -16.86 18.79 12.65
N ARG A 452 -17.88 19.63 12.42
CA ARG A 452 -17.97 20.71 11.42
C ARG A 452 -17.76 22.14 11.94
N ALA A 453 -17.23 22.32 13.14
CA ALA A 453 -16.89 23.66 13.63
C ALA A 453 -15.70 24.25 12.89
N TYR A 454 -14.65 23.45 12.68
CA TYR A 454 -13.41 23.86 12.02
C TYR A 454 -13.23 23.13 10.69
N GLU A 455 -12.56 23.82 9.76
CA GLU A 455 -12.06 23.28 8.49
C GLU A 455 -10.63 23.84 8.30
N GLY A 456 -9.65 22.95 8.33
CA GLY A 456 -8.24 23.29 8.53
C GLY A 456 -8.03 24.04 9.85
N PHE A 457 -7.25 25.12 9.78
CA PHE A 457 -7.05 26.03 10.91
C PHE A 457 -8.13 27.12 11.01
N SER A 458 -9.17 27.06 10.18
CA SER A 458 -10.18 28.12 10.06
C SER A 458 -11.52 27.70 10.67
N CYS A 459 -12.20 28.67 11.29
CA CYS A 459 -13.58 28.48 11.74
C CYS A 459 -14.52 28.35 10.53
N PHE A 460 -15.19 27.20 10.40
CA PHE A 460 -16.20 26.93 9.38
C PHE A 460 -17.58 27.40 9.84
N ASP A 461 -18.07 26.83 10.95
CA ASP A 461 -19.36 27.16 11.56
C ASP A 461 -19.14 28.10 12.76
N LYS A 462 -19.45 29.39 12.57
CA LYS A 462 -19.21 30.45 13.56
C LYS A 462 -19.93 30.20 14.89
N ASP A 463 -21.09 29.55 14.87
CA ASP A 463 -21.85 29.31 16.09
C ASP A 463 -21.25 28.14 16.88
N LEU A 464 -20.74 27.12 16.20
CA LEU A 464 -20.04 26.01 16.83
C LEU A 464 -18.64 26.39 17.31
N CYS A 465 -17.90 27.23 16.59
CA CYS A 465 -16.57 27.70 17.03
C CYS A 465 -16.62 28.53 18.32
N ARG A 466 -17.73 29.26 18.55
CA ARG A 466 -17.95 30.00 19.80
C ARG A 466 -18.19 29.07 20.99
N ARG A 467 -18.51 27.80 20.75
CA ARG A 467 -18.62 26.79 21.81
C ARG A 467 -17.24 26.25 22.11
N GLU A 468 -16.94 26.05 23.39
CA GLU A 468 -15.70 25.41 23.81
C GLU A 468 -15.77 23.90 23.50
N LEU A 469 -15.21 23.48 22.37
CA LEU A 469 -15.08 22.07 22.02
C LEU A 469 -13.91 21.45 22.79
N LYS A 470 -14.18 20.33 23.46
CA LYS A 470 -13.17 19.62 24.26
C LYS A 470 -12.26 18.76 23.39
N ASN A 471 -11.02 18.61 23.82
CA ASN A 471 -10.00 17.75 23.21
C ASN A 471 -9.76 18.01 21.73
N LEU A 472 -9.89 19.28 21.29
CA LEU A 472 -9.58 19.67 19.92
C LEU A 472 -8.13 19.31 19.57
N GLU A 473 -7.95 18.81 18.35
CA GLU A 473 -6.67 18.54 17.72
C GLU A 473 -6.74 19.08 16.30
N PHE A 474 -5.83 19.99 15.94
CA PHE A 474 -5.76 20.55 14.60
C PHE A 474 -4.90 19.68 13.69
N PRO A 475 -5.09 19.76 12.36
CA PRO A 475 -4.28 19.01 11.41
C PRO A 475 -2.81 19.41 11.46
N ILE A 476 -1.94 18.47 11.12
CA ILE A 476 -0.50 18.76 10.98
C ILE A 476 -0.21 19.53 9.69
N ILE A 477 -1.06 19.38 8.67
CA ILE A 477 -0.99 20.08 7.39
C ILE A 477 -2.42 20.46 7.00
N ALA A 478 -2.62 21.71 6.61
CA ALA A 478 -3.83 22.13 5.91
C ALA A 478 -3.46 23.03 4.73
N TYR A 479 -4.02 22.77 3.55
CA TYR A 479 -3.79 23.59 2.36
C TYR A 479 -5.09 24.05 1.71
N PRO A 480 -5.13 25.26 1.13
CA PRO A 480 -6.37 25.82 0.59
C PRO A 480 -6.77 25.22 -0.76
N HIS A 481 -8.03 25.41 -1.17
CA HIS A 481 -8.57 24.94 -2.45
C HIS A 481 -7.91 25.51 -3.72
N SER A 482 -7.06 26.53 -3.57
CA SER A 482 -6.18 27.03 -4.64
C SER A 482 -4.97 26.12 -4.90
N VAL A 483 -4.62 25.24 -3.96
CA VAL A 483 -3.52 24.27 -4.05
C VAL A 483 -4.03 22.90 -4.52
N GLY A 484 -5.14 22.42 -3.95
CA GLY A 484 -5.81 21.14 -4.28
C GLY A 484 -7.19 21.09 -3.63
N ARG A 485 -8.09 20.19 -4.05
CA ARG A 485 -9.53 20.22 -3.67
C ARG A 485 -10.10 18.87 -3.22
N SER A 486 -9.28 17.83 -3.14
CA SER A 486 -9.70 16.51 -2.67
C SER A 486 -8.47 15.71 -2.30
N ILE A 487 -8.09 15.77 -1.02
CA ILE A 487 -6.90 15.08 -0.54
C ILE A 487 -7.13 13.59 -0.45
N VAL A 488 -6.15 12.82 -0.93
CA VAL A 488 -6.20 11.36 -0.85
C VAL A 488 -5.73 10.87 0.52
N GLY A 489 -4.69 11.50 1.09
CA GLY A 489 -3.83 10.89 2.11
C GLY A 489 -2.69 10.08 1.46
N GLY A 490 -2.01 9.23 2.22
CA GLY A 490 -0.95 8.37 1.68
C GLY A 490 -0.11 7.67 2.76
N TYR A 491 1.20 7.52 2.52
CA TYR A 491 2.10 6.66 3.30
C TYR A 491 3.41 7.35 3.69
N VAL A 492 3.91 7.03 4.88
CA VAL A 492 5.32 7.26 5.20
C VAL A 492 6.13 6.25 4.41
N TYR A 493 7.03 6.70 3.53
CA TYR A 493 7.81 5.79 2.71
C TYR A 493 8.81 5.02 3.59
N ARG A 494 8.64 3.70 3.63
CA ARG A 494 9.47 2.74 4.38
C ARG A 494 10.06 1.66 3.47
N GLY A 495 10.06 1.93 2.18
CA GLY A 495 10.71 1.14 1.15
C GLY A 495 12.23 1.22 1.24
N CYS A 496 12.88 0.34 0.50
CA CYS A 496 14.33 0.23 0.50
C CYS A 496 14.93 0.71 -0.82
N GLN A 497 14.16 0.72 -1.91
CA GLN A 497 14.70 1.01 -3.24
C GLN A 497 15.01 2.49 -3.46
N ASN A 498 14.35 3.40 -2.75
CA ASN A 498 14.51 4.85 -2.90
C ASN A 498 14.94 5.49 -1.56
N PRO A 499 16.24 5.44 -1.19
CA PRO A 499 16.71 5.89 0.13
C PRO A 499 16.37 7.33 0.48
N ASN A 500 16.36 8.24 -0.50
CA ASN A 500 16.01 9.66 -0.29
C ASN A 500 14.55 9.88 0.08
N MET A 501 13.68 8.90 -0.19
CA MET A 501 12.26 8.98 0.17
C MET A 501 12.03 8.50 1.62
N TYR A 502 12.99 7.80 2.23
CA TYR A 502 12.82 7.14 3.53
C TYR A 502 12.42 8.10 4.65
N GLY A 503 11.30 7.80 5.30
CA GLY A 503 10.77 8.57 6.42
C GLY A 503 9.93 9.79 6.05
N LYS A 504 9.82 10.12 4.76
CA LYS A 504 8.95 11.20 4.27
C LYS A 504 7.52 10.68 4.10
N TYR A 505 6.52 11.50 4.42
CA TYR A 505 5.12 11.19 4.19
C TYR A 505 4.69 11.69 2.81
N PHE A 506 4.27 10.78 1.93
CA PHE A 506 3.78 11.11 0.60
C PHE A 506 2.27 11.07 0.57
N PHE A 507 1.65 12.07 -0.05
CA PHE A 507 0.21 12.19 -0.24
C PHE A 507 -0.09 12.90 -1.56
N ALA A 508 -1.35 12.89 -1.99
CA ALA A 508 -1.75 13.49 -3.26
C ALA A 508 -3.13 14.14 -3.19
N ASP A 509 -3.46 14.88 -4.24
CA ASP A 509 -4.78 15.48 -4.48
C ASP A 509 -5.41 14.93 -5.75
N THR A 510 -6.65 14.43 -5.64
CA THR A 510 -7.36 13.77 -6.74
C THR A 510 -7.70 14.74 -7.88
N MET A 511 -8.01 16.01 -7.57
CA MET A 511 -8.61 16.91 -8.56
C MET A 511 -7.61 17.48 -9.56
N ASN A 512 -6.34 17.56 -9.18
CA ASN A 512 -5.27 18.09 -10.04
C ASN A 512 -4.10 17.12 -10.23
N GLY A 513 -4.06 16.01 -9.50
CA GLY A 513 -3.00 15.01 -9.57
C GLY A 513 -1.70 15.41 -8.90
N LYS A 514 -1.66 16.52 -8.14
CA LYS A 514 -0.44 16.93 -7.45
C LYS A 514 -0.07 15.91 -6.39
N ILE A 515 1.23 15.62 -6.34
CA ILE A 515 1.85 14.75 -5.33
C ILE A 515 2.65 15.65 -4.40
N PHE A 516 2.64 15.34 -3.11
CA PHE A 516 3.34 16.11 -2.08
C PHE A 516 4.18 15.17 -1.23
N SER A 517 5.26 15.71 -0.68
CA SER A 517 6.03 15.09 0.39
C SER A 517 6.01 15.99 1.62
N ALA A 518 5.86 15.40 2.79
CA ALA A 518 5.95 16.09 4.07
C ALA A 518 6.94 15.44 5.02
N GLU A 519 7.56 16.28 5.85
CA GLU A 519 8.57 15.89 6.83
C GLU A 519 8.33 16.64 8.14
N GLU A 520 8.62 15.97 9.25
CA GLU A 520 8.56 16.57 10.57
C GLU A 520 9.93 17.19 10.90
N ASN A 521 9.94 18.47 11.25
CA ASN A 521 11.12 19.12 11.76
C ASN A 521 11.43 18.58 13.17
N PRO A 522 12.54 17.85 13.39
CA PRO A 522 12.79 17.17 14.66
C PRO A 522 13.04 18.13 15.83
N GLY A 523 13.45 19.37 15.57
CA GLY A 523 13.67 20.38 16.59
C GLY A 523 12.40 21.08 17.08
N THR A 524 11.37 21.16 16.24
CA THR A 524 10.13 21.91 16.54
C THR A 524 8.87 21.05 16.60
N GLY A 525 8.89 19.84 16.03
CA GLY A 525 7.71 18.98 15.85
C GLY A 525 6.71 19.50 14.81
N LYS A 526 7.04 20.59 14.09
CA LYS A 526 6.19 21.11 13.01
C LYS A 526 6.39 20.29 11.74
N TRP A 527 5.32 20.18 10.96
CA TRP A 527 5.33 19.49 9.68
C TRP A 527 5.39 20.50 8.54
N ASP A 528 6.39 20.34 7.68
CA ASP A 528 6.53 21.09 6.45
C ASP A 528 6.21 20.18 5.27
N TYR A 529 5.60 20.71 4.22
CA TYR A 529 5.28 19.95 3.02
C TYR A 529 5.66 20.73 1.76
N ARG A 530 5.94 19.99 0.68
CA ARG A 530 6.26 20.54 -0.64
C ARG A 530 5.63 19.70 -1.74
N GLU A 531 5.31 20.35 -2.86
CA GLU A 531 4.88 19.68 -4.08
C GLU A 531 6.07 18.93 -4.70
N ILE A 532 5.87 17.67 -5.03
CA ILE A 532 6.80 16.84 -5.78
C ILE A 532 6.54 17.03 -7.27
N LYS A 533 7.58 17.33 -8.02
CA LYS A 533 7.52 17.40 -9.48
C LYS A 533 7.90 16.05 -10.07
N ILE A 534 7.09 15.58 -11.02
CA ILE A 534 7.52 14.48 -11.89
C ILE A 534 8.41 15.05 -12.98
N GLY A 535 9.56 14.43 -13.22
CA GLY A 535 10.51 14.91 -14.21
C GLY A 535 10.03 14.74 -15.65
N ASP A 536 10.77 15.32 -16.58
CA ASP A 536 10.45 15.23 -18.01
C ASP A 536 10.81 13.85 -18.60
N GLU A 537 10.47 13.62 -19.87
CA GLU A 537 10.76 12.35 -20.57
C GLU A 537 12.26 12.04 -20.68
N LYS A 538 13.13 13.06 -20.63
CA LYS A 538 14.58 12.85 -20.65
C LYS A 538 15.08 12.34 -19.31
N PHE A 539 14.49 12.78 -18.20
CA PHE A 539 14.82 12.32 -16.87
C PHE A 539 14.14 11.00 -16.51
N CYS A 540 12.83 10.90 -16.78
CA CYS A 540 12.04 9.69 -16.61
C CYS A 540 12.09 8.84 -17.88
N ASN A 541 13.26 8.26 -18.13
CA ASN A 541 13.52 7.36 -19.26
C ASN A 541 13.72 5.92 -18.77
N ASN A 542 14.07 5.00 -19.67
CA ASN A 542 14.60 3.67 -19.32
C ASN A 542 13.72 2.89 -18.33
N GLY A 543 12.44 2.69 -18.70
CA GLY A 543 11.46 1.97 -17.90
C GLY A 543 10.68 2.84 -16.89
N PHE A 544 11.14 4.07 -16.63
CA PHE A 544 10.36 5.06 -15.91
C PHE A 544 9.55 5.93 -16.87
N SER A 545 8.50 6.56 -16.33
CA SER A 545 7.56 7.41 -17.05
C SER A 545 7.46 8.77 -16.36
N SER A 546 7.36 9.82 -17.17
CA SER A 546 7.03 11.19 -16.76
C SER A 546 5.51 11.42 -16.68
N VAL A 547 4.71 10.45 -17.12
CA VAL A 547 3.27 10.55 -17.27
C VAL A 547 2.56 9.54 -16.36
N TYR A 548 1.55 10.06 -15.65
CA TYR A 548 0.56 9.32 -14.88
C TYR A 548 -0.80 9.99 -15.07
N HIS A 549 -1.88 9.33 -14.66
CA HIS A 549 -3.20 9.91 -14.75
C HIS A 549 -3.46 10.90 -13.61
N LYS A 550 -4.03 12.06 -13.93
CA LYS A 550 -4.24 13.14 -12.94
C LYS A 550 -5.22 12.76 -11.83
N ALA A 551 -6.24 11.94 -12.11
CA ALA A 551 -7.14 11.49 -11.06
C ALA A 551 -6.47 10.37 -10.24
N ILE A 552 -5.66 10.77 -9.25
CA ILE A 552 -5.10 9.88 -8.24
C ILE A 552 -6.21 9.58 -7.23
N LEU A 553 -6.66 8.34 -7.18
CA LEU A 553 -7.77 7.90 -6.33
C LEU A 553 -7.31 7.36 -4.98
N SER A 554 -6.10 6.82 -4.91
CA SER A 554 -5.62 6.12 -3.73
C SER A 554 -4.10 5.93 -3.77
N PHE A 555 -3.55 5.47 -2.64
CA PHE A 555 -2.21 4.92 -2.56
C PHE A 555 -2.24 3.45 -2.16
N GLY A 556 -1.20 2.71 -2.54
CA GLY A 556 -0.90 1.38 -2.03
C GLY A 556 0.52 1.27 -1.51
N GLU A 557 0.78 0.24 -0.72
CA GLU A 557 2.11 -0.12 -0.22
C GLU A 557 2.36 -1.60 -0.49
N SER A 558 3.54 -1.95 -1.02
CA SER A 558 3.99 -3.34 -1.09
C SER A 558 4.59 -3.79 0.24
N GLU A 559 4.74 -5.11 0.42
CA GLU A 559 5.33 -5.67 1.63
C GLU A 559 6.78 -5.21 1.89
N SER A 560 7.50 -4.76 0.85
CA SER A 560 8.83 -4.15 1.01
C SER A 560 8.80 -2.68 1.42
N GLY A 561 7.63 -2.03 1.43
CA GLY A 561 7.43 -0.61 1.74
C GLY A 561 7.51 0.32 0.53
N GLU A 562 7.52 -0.22 -0.69
CA GLU A 562 7.43 0.61 -1.89
C GLU A 562 5.99 1.10 -2.06
N ILE A 563 5.80 2.35 -2.48
CA ILE A 563 4.48 2.98 -2.55
C ILE A 563 4.01 3.12 -3.99
N TYR A 564 2.71 3.00 -4.19
CA TYR A 564 2.04 3.02 -5.48
C TYR A 564 0.94 4.08 -5.49
N LEU A 565 0.83 4.82 -6.59
CA LEU A 565 -0.32 5.67 -6.91
C LEU A 565 -1.33 4.84 -7.68
N LEU A 566 -2.59 4.89 -7.27
CA LEU A 566 -3.70 4.31 -8.03
C LEU A 566 -4.37 5.45 -8.76
N SER A 567 -4.20 5.52 -10.07
CA SER A 567 -4.70 6.64 -10.86
C SER A 567 -5.44 6.18 -12.11
N THR A 568 -6.41 6.98 -12.55
CA THR A 568 -7.28 6.68 -13.69
C THR A 568 -7.46 7.91 -14.57
N PRO A 569 -7.60 7.76 -15.90
CA PRO A 569 -7.99 8.88 -16.75
C PRO A 569 -9.47 9.23 -16.59
N ASN A 570 -10.30 8.31 -16.08
CA ASN A 570 -11.73 8.52 -15.86
C ASN A 570 -12.20 7.84 -14.55
N PRO A 571 -12.54 8.62 -13.51
CA PRO A 571 -12.97 8.09 -12.21
C PRO A 571 -14.43 7.63 -12.27
N HIS A 572 -14.64 6.47 -12.87
CA HIS A 572 -15.95 5.86 -13.07
C HIS A 572 -15.89 4.38 -12.66
N PRO A 573 -16.84 3.85 -11.86
CA PRO A 573 -16.77 2.50 -11.30
C PRO A 573 -16.48 1.38 -12.30
N ASP A 574 -17.06 1.47 -13.50
CA ASP A 574 -16.90 0.47 -14.56
C ASP A 574 -15.83 0.81 -15.61
N PHE A 575 -15.12 1.94 -15.49
CA PHE A 575 -14.12 2.32 -16.48
C PHE A 575 -12.81 1.55 -16.26
N GLU A 576 -12.46 0.74 -17.25
CA GLU A 576 -11.21 -0.03 -17.29
C GLU A 576 -10.09 0.83 -17.89
N GLY A 577 -9.16 1.22 -17.03
CA GLY A 577 -8.03 2.08 -17.40
C GLY A 577 -7.29 2.67 -16.20
N SER A 578 -7.61 2.22 -14.98
CA SER A 578 -6.79 2.53 -13.82
C SER A 578 -5.47 1.77 -13.89
N VAL A 579 -4.40 2.47 -13.55
CA VAL A 579 -3.03 1.96 -13.53
C VAL A 579 -2.43 2.22 -12.14
N LEU A 580 -1.64 1.24 -11.67
CA LEU A 580 -0.82 1.38 -10.48
C LEU A 580 0.57 1.88 -10.91
N PHE A 581 0.99 3.01 -10.39
CA PHE A 581 2.29 3.61 -10.65
C PHE A 581 3.14 3.58 -9.40
N ARG A 582 4.26 2.87 -9.40
CA ARG A 582 5.24 2.94 -8.32
C ARG A 582 5.94 4.30 -8.36
N LEU A 583 6.04 4.97 -7.22
CA LEU A 583 6.79 6.22 -7.11
C LEU A 583 8.28 5.91 -6.90
N VAL A 584 9.15 6.50 -7.72
CA VAL A 584 10.59 6.17 -7.74
C VAL A 584 11.46 7.43 -7.79
N ASP A 585 12.64 7.38 -7.18
CA ASP A 585 13.72 8.36 -7.29
C ASP A 585 14.81 7.79 -8.21
N PRO A 586 14.88 8.22 -9.48
CA PRO A 586 15.91 7.75 -10.40
C PRO A 586 17.33 8.13 -9.98
N LEU A 587 17.49 9.21 -9.20
CA LEU A 587 18.81 9.73 -8.83
C LEU A 587 19.46 8.92 -7.71
N ARG A 588 18.68 8.24 -6.87
CA ARG A 588 19.23 7.45 -5.76
C ARG A 588 18.47 6.15 -5.57
N ARG A 589 19.18 5.06 -5.82
CA ARG A 589 18.61 3.72 -5.88
C ARG A 589 19.42 2.69 -5.10
N ASN A 590 18.74 1.68 -4.58
CA ASN A 590 19.36 0.43 -4.10
C ASN A 590 18.93 -0.73 -5.01
N ASP A 591 19.71 -1.82 -5.07
CA ASP A 591 19.34 -3.05 -5.78
C ASP A 591 17.98 -3.60 -5.25
N PRO A 592 16.97 -3.75 -6.11
CA PRO A 592 15.67 -4.34 -5.75
C PRO A 592 15.80 -5.70 -5.05
N LYS A 593 16.81 -6.51 -5.41
CA LYS A 593 17.08 -7.83 -4.82
C LYS A 593 17.66 -7.75 -3.40
N GLN A 594 18.05 -6.56 -2.91
CA GLN A 594 18.38 -6.34 -1.50
C GLN A 594 17.14 -6.03 -0.68
N CYS A 595 16.18 -5.34 -1.29
CA CYS A 595 14.97 -4.89 -0.61
C CYS A 595 13.96 -6.01 -0.38
N VAL A 596 14.06 -7.09 -1.15
CA VAL A 596 13.28 -8.32 -0.97
C VAL A 596 14.22 -9.46 -0.61
N THR A 597 14.39 -9.73 0.68
CA THR A 597 15.35 -10.73 1.17
C THR A 597 14.93 -12.17 0.86
N ARG A 598 13.62 -12.44 0.84
CA ARG A 598 13.06 -13.77 0.53
C ARG A 598 11.58 -13.67 0.16
N VAL A 599 11.24 -14.10 -1.05
CA VAL A 599 9.84 -14.35 -1.45
C VAL A 599 9.48 -15.78 -1.03
N ILE A 600 8.43 -15.93 -0.23
CA ILE A 600 7.88 -17.23 0.15
C ILE A 600 6.60 -17.46 -0.65
N GLU A 601 6.52 -18.57 -1.35
CA GLU A 601 5.28 -18.96 -2.03
C GLU A 601 4.12 -19.03 -1.02
N ALA A 602 2.99 -18.43 -1.37
CA ALA A 602 1.81 -18.43 -0.53
C ALA A 602 1.30 -19.87 -0.37
N LYS A 603 1.09 -20.31 0.88
CA LYS A 603 0.70 -21.69 1.20
C LYS A 603 -0.76 -21.78 1.65
N PRO A 604 -1.42 -22.94 1.44
CA PRO A 604 -2.69 -23.28 2.08
C PRO A 604 -2.67 -23.00 3.59
N ILE A 605 -3.76 -22.41 4.11
CA ILE A 605 -3.91 -22.06 5.53
C ILE A 605 -5.15 -22.77 6.06
N LYS A 606 -5.04 -23.50 7.16
CA LYS A 606 -6.23 -24.04 7.84
C LYS A 606 -6.99 -22.90 8.51
N THR A 607 -8.13 -22.53 7.95
CA THR A 607 -8.93 -21.41 8.44
C THR A 607 -10.08 -21.87 9.32
N ILE A 608 -10.38 -21.09 10.37
CA ILE A 608 -11.57 -21.27 11.21
C ILE A 608 -12.61 -20.22 10.82
N LYS A 609 -13.80 -20.67 10.42
CA LYS A 609 -14.91 -19.78 10.08
C LYS A 609 -15.58 -19.25 11.34
N ARG A 610 -15.22 -18.03 11.78
CA ARG A 610 -15.86 -17.43 12.97
C ARG A 610 -17.37 -17.30 12.82
N ARG A 611 -17.88 -17.12 11.59
CA ARG A 611 -19.32 -17.14 11.28
C ARG A 611 -20.03 -18.37 11.88
N ALA A 612 -19.49 -19.56 11.67
CA ALA A 612 -20.09 -20.80 12.16
C ALA A 612 -20.10 -20.88 13.69
N ILE A 613 -19.02 -20.40 14.34
CA ILE A 613 -18.92 -20.31 15.81
C ILE A 613 -19.97 -19.34 16.35
N PHE A 614 -20.06 -18.16 15.76
CA PHE A 614 -21.02 -17.12 16.15
C PHE A 614 -22.47 -17.60 15.99
N GLU A 615 -22.83 -18.18 14.85
CA GLU A 615 -24.18 -18.69 14.59
C GLU A 615 -24.55 -19.85 15.53
N LYS A 616 -23.60 -20.73 15.86
CA LYS A 616 -23.80 -21.80 16.85
C LYS A 616 -24.10 -21.21 18.22
N TYR A 617 -23.30 -20.24 18.67
CA TYR A 617 -23.50 -19.57 19.95
C TYR A 617 -24.85 -18.85 20.05
N GLN A 618 -25.28 -18.15 18.99
CA GLN A 618 -26.61 -17.51 18.98
C GLN A 618 -27.74 -18.54 19.10
N LYS A 619 -27.66 -19.67 18.37
CA LYS A 619 -28.65 -20.76 18.47
C LYS A 619 -28.71 -21.35 19.88
N GLU A 620 -27.57 -21.54 20.55
CA GLU A 620 -27.53 -22.04 21.93
C GLU A 620 -28.12 -21.04 22.91
N LYS A 621 -27.79 -19.75 22.77
CA LYS A 621 -28.36 -18.67 23.58
C LYS A 621 -29.89 -18.60 23.45
N ASP A 622 -30.40 -18.70 22.22
CA ASP A 622 -31.85 -18.68 21.96
C ASP A 622 -32.55 -19.90 22.56
N LYS A 623 -31.92 -21.08 22.55
CA LYS A 623 -32.44 -22.28 23.23
C LYS A 623 -32.50 -22.10 24.75
N VAL A 624 -31.48 -21.48 25.37
CA VAL A 624 -31.46 -21.19 26.81
C VAL A 624 -32.55 -20.17 27.17
N MET A 625 -32.73 -19.11 26.37
CA MET A 625 -33.81 -18.14 26.61
C MET A 625 -35.20 -18.77 26.47
N LYS A 626 -35.42 -19.61 25.45
CA LYS A 626 -36.69 -20.31 25.22
C LYS A 626 -36.99 -21.40 26.26
N SER A 627 -35.97 -22.04 26.84
CA SER A 627 -36.15 -23.03 27.92
C SER A 627 -36.34 -22.36 29.29
N GLY A 628 -35.77 -21.17 29.51
CA GLY A 628 -36.01 -20.35 30.70
C GLY A 628 -37.42 -19.75 30.79
N GLU A 629 -38.12 -19.58 29.66
CA GLU A 629 -39.54 -19.18 29.62
C GLU A 629 -40.51 -20.37 29.88
N GLY A 630 -40.00 -21.60 29.98
CA GLY A 630 -40.80 -22.82 30.12
C GLY A 630 -41.15 -23.27 31.55
N ASP A 631 -40.41 -22.85 32.57
CA ASP A 631 -40.59 -23.30 33.97
C ASP A 631 -41.12 -22.19 34.92
N GLY A 632 -41.81 -21.20 34.35
CA GLY A 632 -42.47 -20.11 35.07
C GLY A 632 -43.99 -20.29 35.30
N LYS A 633 -44.58 -21.45 34.96
CA LYS A 633 -45.98 -21.76 35.32
C LYS A 633 -46.03 -22.71 36.51
N ALA A 634 -45.67 -22.19 37.68
CA ALA A 634 -46.25 -22.70 38.91
C ALA A 634 -47.77 -22.48 38.82
N LYS A 635 -48.51 -23.56 38.53
CA LYS A 635 -49.97 -23.61 38.67
C LYS A 635 -50.31 -23.21 40.10
N CYS A 636 -50.78 -21.98 40.31
CA CYS A 636 -51.61 -21.69 41.47
C CYS A 636 -52.93 -22.42 41.25
N ARG A 637 -53.02 -23.65 41.77
CA ARG A 637 -54.30 -24.30 42.03
C ARG A 637 -54.79 -23.80 43.37
N ASP A 638 -55.91 -23.10 43.34
CA ASP A 638 -56.77 -22.92 44.50
C ASP A 638 -57.03 -24.27 45.16
N SER A 639 -56.49 -24.47 46.35
CA SER A 639 -57.09 -25.29 47.39
C SER A 639 -56.36 -24.96 48.68
N GLY A 640 -57.08 -24.38 49.64
CA GLY A 640 -56.55 -24.09 50.95
C GLY A 640 -56.08 -25.38 51.64
N SER A 641 -54.85 -25.37 52.17
CA SER A 641 -54.49 -26.06 53.42
C SER A 641 -52.99 -25.94 53.73
N PHE A 642 -52.73 -25.38 54.91
CA PHE A 642 -51.65 -25.66 55.86
C PHE A 642 -50.19 -25.80 55.39
N CYS A 643 -49.37 -24.85 55.87
CA CYS A 643 -47.93 -25.00 56.09
C CYS A 643 -47.61 -26.22 56.98
N LYS A 644 -46.61 -27.02 56.60
CA LYS A 644 -45.81 -27.84 57.53
C LYS A 644 -44.31 -27.76 57.22
N HIS A 645 -43.57 -27.73 58.33
CA HIS A 645 -42.15 -27.41 58.53
C HIS A 645 -41.10 -28.19 57.72
N TYR A 646 -39.92 -27.55 57.58
CA TYR A 646 -38.65 -28.27 57.68
C TYR A 646 -37.65 -27.52 58.59
N ARG A 647 -37.13 -28.21 59.61
CA ARG A 647 -36.08 -27.75 60.55
C ARG A 647 -34.73 -28.38 60.18
N PRO A 648 -33.58 -27.72 60.46
CA PRO A 648 -32.24 -28.21 60.12
C PRO A 648 -31.52 -28.92 61.29
N THR A 649 -30.60 -29.84 60.99
CA THR A 649 -29.65 -30.43 61.95
C THR A 649 -28.18 -30.27 61.51
N LYS A 650 -27.29 -30.09 62.50
CA LYS A 650 -25.88 -29.66 62.42
C LYS A 650 -24.86 -30.81 62.34
N ARG A 651 -23.60 -30.42 62.01
CA ARG A 651 -22.25 -31.03 62.27
C ARG A 651 -21.75 -31.95 61.15
N ARG A 652 -20.49 -32.00 60.69
CA ARG A 652 -19.11 -31.63 61.16
C ARG A 652 -18.21 -31.89 59.90
N LYS A 653 -17.30 -31.05 59.40
CA LYS A 653 -15.85 -30.89 59.74
C LYS A 653 -15.20 -30.10 58.56
N LYS A 654 -14.22 -29.25 58.89
CA LYS A 654 -13.33 -28.44 58.02
C LYS A 654 -12.10 -29.29 57.56
N PRO A 655 -11.25 -28.91 56.56
CA PRO A 655 -10.44 -27.67 56.64
C PRO A 655 -9.96 -26.95 55.33
N LEU A 656 -9.47 -25.71 55.56
CA LEU A 656 -8.51 -24.87 54.78
C LEU A 656 -8.97 -24.37 53.38
N LEU A 657 -9.04 -23.07 53.07
CA LEU A 657 -7.99 -22.04 53.17
C LEU A 657 -8.44 -20.70 53.79
N SER A 658 -7.42 -19.97 54.24
CA SER A 658 -7.39 -18.66 54.88
C SER A 658 -7.58 -17.47 53.92
N CYS A 659 -8.35 -16.48 54.36
CA CYS A 659 -7.97 -15.06 54.25
C CYS A 659 -8.47 -14.31 55.50
N LEU A 660 -7.58 -13.50 56.07
CA LEU A 660 -7.76 -12.72 57.28
C LEU A 660 -8.70 -11.52 57.07
N LYS A 661 -9.39 -11.19 58.17
CA LYS A 661 -10.35 -10.11 58.43
C LYS A 661 -9.75 -8.70 58.16
N THR A 662 -10.54 -7.68 57.83
CA THR A 662 -11.33 -6.95 58.85
C THR A 662 -12.50 -6.08 58.32
N LYS A 663 -13.66 -6.30 58.96
CA LYS A 663 -14.74 -5.37 59.37
C LYS A 663 -15.39 -4.42 58.34
N HIS A 664 -16.55 -4.84 57.83
CA HIS A 664 -17.68 -3.94 57.53
C HIS A 664 -18.94 -4.39 58.30
N LEU A 665 -19.35 -3.56 59.25
CA LEU A 665 -20.72 -3.37 59.77
C LEU A 665 -21.37 -2.30 58.86
N SER A 666 -22.66 -2.23 58.53
CA SER A 666 -23.86 -2.96 58.94
C SER A 666 -25.01 -2.64 57.96
N LYS A 667 -25.72 -3.68 57.52
CA LYS A 667 -27.17 -3.80 57.22
C LYS A 667 -28.00 -2.52 56.97
N ARG A 668 -28.66 -2.47 55.79
CA ARG A 668 -30.14 -2.50 55.60
C ARG A 668 -30.48 -2.93 54.14
N TYR A 669 -31.03 -4.13 53.99
CA TYR A 669 -31.82 -4.67 52.86
C TYR A 669 -33.21 -4.99 53.48
N CYS A 670 -34.38 -5.04 52.82
CA CYS A 670 -34.80 -5.24 51.43
C CYS A 670 -36.29 -4.79 51.28
N PRO A 671 -36.83 -4.69 50.04
CA PRO A 671 -38.15 -4.15 49.68
C PRO A 671 -39.19 -5.23 49.29
N VAL A 672 -40.49 -4.89 49.34
CA VAL A 672 -41.64 -5.44 48.57
C VAL A 672 -42.77 -4.37 48.66
N THR A 673 -43.63 -4.01 47.70
CA THR A 673 -44.37 -4.74 46.65
C THR A 673 -45.01 -3.74 45.66
N CYS A 674 -45.25 -4.21 44.42
CA CYS A 674 -45.95 -3.56 43.30
C CYS A 674 -47.42 -3.16 43.59
N ASN A 675 -47.86 -2.05 42.98
CA ASN A 675 -49.27 -1.73 42.73
C ASN A 675 -49.57 -1.85 41.23
N PHE A 676 -50.61 -2.61 40.91
CA PHE A 676 -51.27 -2.69 39.61
C PHE A 676 -52.22 -1.50 39.41
N CYS A 677 -52.32 -1.01 38.17
CA CYS A 677 -53.52 -0.36 37.62
C CYS A 677 -53.90 -1.08 36.33
N PRO A 678 -55.20 -1.25 36.06
CA PRO A 678 -55.67 -1.00 34.70
C PRO A 678 -56.94 -0.15 34.65
N LYS A 679 -57.06 0.63 33.56
CA LYS A 679 -58.25 0.62 32.72
C LYS A 679 -57.82 0.30 31.30
#